data_AF-A0A364N520-F1
#
_entry.id   AF-A0A364N520-F1
#
_cell.length_a   1.000
_cell.length_b   1.000
_cell.length_c   1.000
_cell.angle_alpha   90.00
_cell.angle_beta   90.00
_cell.angle_gamma   90.00
#
_symmetry.space_group_name_H-M   'P 1'
#
loop_
_entity.id
_entity.type
_entity.pdbx_description
1 polymer ?
#
loop_
_entity_poly.entity_id
_entity_poly.type
_entity_poly.pdbx_seq_one_letter_code
_entity_poly.pdbx_strand_id
1 'polypeptide(L)'
;MVATLVFSVIASFVIYQVVWRYRSLKRNVALAKSSGLPVVASPWNMFATFWLATYKIWMPFLRCLPQSVQGIWIDLLHPEWGYMLGHKPYEKLGMDVFIVAFPGGFHVFVADAEAITQITARRNDFPKPLEMYGSLNIYGMNLVSTEGSDWRMHRKLVAPSFGDKNNELVFNETLHHAKSMLGLWAGTDGSGNQTVADPSVAAMNFALYVISSAGFDVRVVWPHEEGKRSTDRKDGEKSIFVGSEAPPGHTMNYREALSQLLHNIMWTQVMPVKWLSRSPVKVHREVAEAVGEWGKYMDEMYEVKKAQVISRDNNGGIDLFDALIRGSGITESNGANVKKSDLLGNAFVVMLAGHETTANTLHFSLIFLAMNLTSQKRLQEDIDQIFGGKPMDDWKYEKHFQKLFGSMAAAVMNETLRLLQPIINIPKSTAPGKPQQINMDGQQYTIPGGAHVFLSASVHRNPKYWPVPENYTDPEGIPDVDRFRPERWLVETKLSDSFVDINYDDEELRGPSGEDTSAELFKPVKGSYIPFSDGFRSCIGRRFAQVEILAVLAAIFSQYSVELAVDDFATDEEVEKLPKGSKERREIYKKAEDRAKDSLKNKVANFPPEQLRQVVQEVATLLKERKETISVAETAAGGLISATLLSFPGASTYYRGGLTLYTLESRIAFAGWTQETISGYSGPTPGIVSGLAEHTRSTLGSTYTVSESGTAGPTGGSTRNRTPGYVALAVAREGGDTVTREVETGSSEREGNMVAFAVEGLKLVRDVIKGDGKL
;
A
#
# COMPACT_ATOMS: atom_id res chain seq x y z
N MET A 1 26.21 18.17 -43.28
CA MET A 1 27.46 17.66 -42.68
C MET A 1 27.34 17.48 -41.17
N VAL A 2 27.02 18.52 -40.38
CA VAL A 2 26.85 18.39 -38.90
C VAL A 2 25.72 17.43 -38.51
N ALA A 3 24.52 17.56 -39.11
CA ALA A 3 23.41 16.65 -38.83
C ALA A 3 23.76 15.19 -39.15
N THR A 4 24.41 14.93 -40.30
CA THR A 4 24.87 13.59 -40.69
C THR A 4 25.87 13.01 -39.70
N LEU A 5 26.83 13.81 -39.24
CA LEU A 5 27.80 13.39 -38.22
C LEU A 5 27.11 13.06 -36.90
N VAL A 6 26.15 13.88 -36.45
CA VAL A 6 25.36 13.63 -35.24
C VAL A 6 24.55 12.34 -35.36
N PHE A 7 23.86 12.12 -36.49
CA PHE A 7 23.12 10.87 -36.72
C PHE A 7 24.05 9.65 -36.78
N SER A 8 25.23 9.75 -37.40
CA SER A 8 26.21 8.67 -37.44
C SER A 8 26.78 8.34 -36.06
N VAL A 9 27.02 9.35 -35.20
CA VAL A 9 27.45 9.14 -33.81
C VAL A 9 26.35 8.47 -32.99
N ILE A 10 25.10 8.94 -33.11
CA ILE A 10 23.96 8.33 -32.42
C ILE A 10 23.76 6.88 -32.89
N ALA A 11 23.78 6.63 -34.19
CA ALA A 11 23.64 5.28 -34.74
C ALA A 11 24.78 4.36 -34.27
N SER A 12 26.03 4.84 -34.28
CA SER A 12 27.19 4.09 -33.78
C SER A 12 27.07 3.77 -32.29
N PHE A 13 26.59 4.73 -31.48
CA PHE A 13 26.32 4.53 -30.07
C PHE A 13 25.22 3.49 -29.84
N VAL A 14 24.11 3.56 -30.58
CA VAL A 14 23.01 2.58 -30.49
C VAL A 14 23.50 1.18 -30.88
N ILE A 15 24.25 1.06 -31.97
CA ILE A 15 24.85 -0.22 -32.40
C ILE A 15 25.79 -0.75 -31.32
N TYR A 16 26.68 0.09 -30.78
CA TYR A 16 27.57 -0.28 -29.68
C TYR A 16 26.78 -0.79 -28.47
N GLN A 17 25.71 -0.10 -28.05
CA GLN A 17 24.86 -0.51 -26.94
C GLN A 17 24.18 -1.86 -27.20
N VAL A 18 23.64 -2.09 -28.40
CA VAL A 18 23.00 -3.36 -28.77
C VAL A 18 24.03 -4.50 -28.78
N VAL A 19 25.19 -4.29 -29.42
CA VAL A 19 26.27 -5.30 -29.49
C VAL A 19 26.81 -5.60 -28.10
N TRP A 20 27.05 -4.57 -27.28
CA TRP A 20 27.50 -4.73 -25.90
C TRP A 20 26.47 -5.52 -25.08
N ARG A 21 25.18 -5.16 -25.15
CA ARG A 21 24.12 -5.88 -24.42
C ARG A 21 24.03 -7.34 -24.83
N TYR A 22 24.08 -7.62 -26.13
CA TYR A 22 24.05 -8.99 -26.66
C TYR A 22 25.26 -9.81 -26.19
N ARG A 23 26.47 -9.26 -26.30
CA ARG A 23 27.70 -9.93 -25.86
C ARG A 23 27.72 -10.16 -24.35
N SER A 24 27.29 -9.17 -23.58
CA SER A 24 27.20 -9.26 -22.12
C SER A 24 26.15 -10.27 -21.68
N LEU A 25 24.96 -10.29 -22.31
CA LEU A 25 23.94 -11.31 -22.04
C LEU A 25 24.47 -12.71 -22.35
N LYS A 26 25.09 -12.92 -23.51
CA LYS A 26 25.67 -14.22 -23.88
C LYS A 26 26.72 -14.69 -22.87
N ARG A 27 27.60 -13.79 -22.43
CA ARG A 27 28.60 -14.08 -21.38
C ARG A 27 27.94 -14.46 -20.07
N ASN A 28 26.95 -13.68 -19.61
CA ASN A 28 26.28 -13.92 -18.35
C ASN A 28 25.48 -15.23 -18.41
N VAL A 29 24.74 -15.51 -19.47
CA VAL A 29 24.06 -16.81 -19.64
C VAL A 29 25.05 -17.98 -19.56
N ALA A 30 26.24 -17.87 -20.18
CA ALA A 30 27.25 -18.91 -20.09
C ALA A 30 27.78 -19.11 -18.65
N LEU A 31 28.05 -18.02 -17.93
CA LEU A 31 28.46 -18.08 -16.52
C LEU A 31 27.37 -18.62 -15.60
N ALA A 32 26.11 -18.27 -15.85
CA ALA A 32 24.99 -18.77 -15.07
C ALA A 32 24.79 -20.28 -15.29
N LYS A 33 25.03 -20.79 -16.50
CA LYS A 33 24.87 -22.23 -16.79
C LYS A 33 25.88 -23.13 -16.07
N SER A 34 27.02 -22.61 -15.62
CA SER A 34 27.95 -23.39 -14.80
C SER A 34 27.52 -23.52 -13.33
N SER A 35 26.38 -22.95 -12.93
CA SER A 35 25.85 -23.03 -11.56
C SER A 35 25.24 -24.39 -11.20
N GLY A 36 24.82 -25.17 -12.20
CA GLY A 36 23.93 -26.32 -12.02
C GLY A 36 22.46 -25.95 -11.79
N LEU A 37 22.11 -24.65 -11.76
CA LEU A 37 20.74 -24.16 -11.58
C LEU A 37 20.07 -23.87 -12.94
N PRO A 38 18.72 -23.85 -13.03
CA PRO A 38 18.01 -23.41 -14.22
C PRO A 38 18.32 -21.95 -14.51
N VAL A 39 18.55 -21.63 -15.78
CA VAL A 39 18.91 -20.28 -16.24
C VAL A 39 17.88 -19.75 -17.22
N VAL A 40 17.28 -18.63 -16.87
CA VAL A 40 16.42 -17.84 -17.76
C VAL A 40 17.20 -16.65 -18.30
N ALA A 41 17.31 -16.55 -19.62
CA ALA A 41 17.91 -15.38 -20.26
C ALA A 41 16.85 -14.27 -20.36
N SER A 42 17.15 -13.09 -19.82
CA SER A 42 16.30 -11.90 -19.91
C SER A 42 17.02 -10.77 -20.65
N PRO A 43 16.36 -10.09 -21.60
CA PRO A 43 16.95 -8.94 -22.29
C PRO A 43 17.13 -7.71 -21.39
N TRP A 44 16.38 -7.63 -20.28
CA TRP A 44 16.36 -6.49 -19.37
C TRP A 44 16.51 -6.92 -17.91
N ASN A 45 17.05 -6.00 -17.11
CA ASN A 45 16.98 -6.10 -15.65
C ASN A 45 15.58 -5.61 -15.20
N MET A 46 14.79 -6.48 -14.59
CA MET A 46 13.44 -6.15 -14.10
C MET A 46 13.43 -5.07 -12.99
N PHE A 47 14.53 -4.90 -12.27
CA PHE A 47 14.67 -3.91 -11.19
C PHE A 47 15.45 -2.67 -11.62
N ALA A 48 15.84 -2.56 -12.90
CA ALA A 48 16.42 -1.31 -13.38
C ALA A 48 15.37 -0.19 -13.34
N THR A 49 15.78 1.01 -12.91
CA THR A 49 14.90 2.18 -12.78
C THR A 49 14.10 2.47 -14.04
N PHE A 50 14.73 2.37 -15.22
CA PHE A 50 14.04 2.52 -16.51
C PHE A 50 12.90 1.52 -16.68
N TRP A 51 13.14 0.25 -16.33
CA TRP A 51 12.13 -0.80 -16.49
C TRP A 51 10.99 -0.60 -15.49
N LEU A 52 11.30 -0.38 -14.21
CA LEU A 52 10.30 -0.09 -13.18
C LEU A 52 9.41 1.12 -13.55
N ALA A 53 9.97 2.13 -14.20
CA ALA A 53 9.23 3.31 -14.65
C ALA A 53 8.38 3.08 -15.91
N THR A 54 8.69 2.07 -16.74
CA THR A 54 8.09 1.95 -18.09
C THR A 54 7.50 0.58 -18.41
N TYR A 55 7.59 -0.43 -17.53
CA TYR A 55 7.16 -1.79 -17.83
C TYR A 55 5.68 -1.88 -18.25
N LYS A 56 4.79 -1.05 -17.66
CA LYS A 56 3.37 -1.01 -18.04
C LYS A 56 3.15 -0.64 -19.51
N ILE A 57 4.06 0.15 -20.08
CA ILE A 57 4.05 0.51 -21.51
C ILE A 57 4.53 -0.68 -22.33
N TRP A 58 5.63 -1.32 -21.94
CA TRP A 58 6.29 -2.36 -22.74
C TRP A 58 5.63 -3.74 -22.66
N MET A 59 5.07 -4.11 -21.51
CA MET A 59 4.51 -5.44 -21.26
C MET A 59 3.40 -5.84 -22.24
N PRO A 60 2.42 -4.96 -22.59
CA PRO A 60 1.43 -5.27 -23.63
C PRO A 60 2.08 -5.63 -24.98
N PHE A 61 3.10 -4.88 -25.42
CA PHE A 61 3.78 -5.16 -26.68
C PHE A 61 4.57 -6.47 -26.62
N LEU A 62 5.23 -6.76 -25.50
CA LEU A 62 5.94 -8.04 -25.32
C LEU A 62 4.99 -9.24 -25.35
N ARG A 63 3.78 -9.09 -24.80
CA ARG A 63 2.74 -10.14 -24.82
C ARG A 63 2.11 -10.33 -26.21
N CYS A 64 2.31 -9.42 -27.15
CA CYS A 64 1.90 -9.58 -28.55
C CYS A 64 2.94 -10.31 -29.42
N LEU A 65 4.13 -10.64 -28.89
CA LEU A 65 5.14 -11.38 -29.64
C LEU A 65 4.64 -12.79 -30.00
N PRO A 66 5.10 -13.42 -31.10
CA PRO A 66 4.70 -14.78 -31.46
C PRO A 66 4.96 -15.79 -30.33
N GLN A 67 4.08 -16.77 -30.15
CA GLN A 67 4.19 -17.78 -29.08
C GLN A 67 5.53 -18.53 -29.09
N SER A 68 6.17 -18.65 -30.26
CA SER A 68 7.50 -19.27 -30.43
C SER A 68 8.63 -18.54 -29.70
N VAL A 69 8.48 -17.23 -29.43
CA VAL A 69 9.47 -16.42 -28.70
C VAL A 69 9.00 -16.05 -27.29
N GLN A 70 7.70 -16.24 -27.02
CA GLN A 70 7.18 -16.11 -25.67
C GLN A 70 7.75 -17.21 -24.79
N GLY A 71 8.18 -16.83 -23.59
CA GLY A 71 8.71 -17.75 -22.60
C GLY A 71 8.58 -17.16 -21.21
N ILE A 72 8.99 -17.95 -20.22
CA ILE A 72 8.92 -17.56 -18.81
C ILE A 72 9.65 -16.23 -18.51
N TRP A 73 10.61 -15.83 -19.35
CA TRP A 73 11.31 -14.55 -19.22
C TRP A 73 10.38 -13.34 -19.33
N ILE A 74 9.27 -13.41 -20.10
CA ILE A 74 8.29 -12.31 -20.19
C ILE A 74 7.53 -12.19 -18.87
N ASP A 75 7.13 -13.33 -18.31
CA ASP A 75 6.42 -13.37 -17.02
C ASP A 75 7.31 -12.80 -15.91
N LEU A 76 8.58 -13.21 -15.87
CA LEU A 76 9.57 -12.76 -14.89
C LEU A 76 10.02 -11.30 -15.08
N LEU A 77 9.76 -10.68 -16.22
CA LEU A 77 9.98 -9.24 -16.42
C LEU A 77 8.90 -8.39 -15.74
N HIS A 78 7.76 -8.96 -15.35
CA HIS A 78 6.78 -8.22 -14.56
C HIS A 78 7.32 -8.02 -13.13
N PRO A 79 7.51 -6.79 -12.62
CA PRO A 79 8.12 -6.56 -11.30
C PRO A 79 7.42 -7.28 -10.14
N GLU A 80 6.11 -7.50 -10.27
CA GLU A 80 5.26 -8.17 -9.26
C GLU A 80 5.00 -9.65 -9.56
N TRP A 81 5.78 -10.30 -10.42
CA TRP A 81 5.52 -11.70 -10.82
C TRP A 81 5.44 -12.66 -9.63
N GLY A 82 6.23 -12.44 -8.57
CA GLY A 82 6.26 -13.31 -7.39
C GLY A 82 4.93 -13.35 -6.65
N TYR A 83 4.20 -12.23 -6.64
CA TYR A 83 2.85 -12.17 -6.09
C TYR A 83 1.82 -12.84 -7.00
N MET A 84 1.85 -12.49 -8.30
CA MET A 84 0.84 -12.94 -9.27
C MET A 84 0.93 -14.44 -9.57
N LEU A 85 2.14 -14.96 -9.67
CA LEU A 85 2.42 -16.32 -10.11
C LEU A 85 2.82 -17.25 -8.96
N GLY A 86 3.18 -16.71 -7.79
CA GLY A 86 3.56 -17.51 -6.63
C GLY A 86 4.71 -18.45 -6.96
N HIS A 87 4.51 -19.74 -6.70
CA HIS A 87 5.50 -20.80 -6.91
C HIS A 87 5.52 -21.37 -8.35
N LYS A 88 4.52 -21.05 -9.19
CA LYS A 88 4.39 -21.62 -10.56
C LYS A 88 5.64 -21.48 -11.45
N PRO A 89 6.41 -20.37 -11.42
CA PRO A 89 7.62 -20.28 -12.22
C PRO A 89 8.70 -21.30 -11.82
N TYR A 90 8.79 -21.64 -10.54
CA TYR A 90 9.73 -22.64 -10.01
C TYR A 90 9.31 -24.04 -10.44
N GLU A 91 8.03 -24.38 -10.31
CA GLU A 91 7.46 -25.64 -10.82
C GLU A 91 7.75 -25.84 -12.31
N LYS A 92 7.54 -24.80 -13.13
CA LYS A 92 7.82 -24.84 -14.58
C LYS A 92 9.30 -25.02 -14.91
N LEU A 93 10.20 -24.56 -14.05
CA LEU A 93 11.64 -24.70 -14.20
C LEU A 93 12.18 -25.99 -13.56
N GLY A 94 11.35 -26.71 -12.79
CA GLY A 94 11.67 -27.97 -12.13
C GLY A 94 12.58 -27.84 -10.92
N MET A 95 12.83 -26.62 -10.42
CA MET A 95 13.66 -26.39 -9.22
C MET A 95 13.20 -25.14 -8.45
N ASP A 96 13.37 -25.20 -7.13
CA ASP A 96 13.00 -24.14 -6.19
C ASP A 96 14.03 -22.99 -6.12
N VAL A 97 15.08 -23.05 -6.95
CA VAL A 97 16.05 -21.96 -7.14
C VAL A 97 16.39 -21.83 -8.61
N PHE A 98 16.39 -20.62 -9.15
CA PHE A 98 16.79 -20.35 -10.54
C PHE A 98 17.49 -19.01 -10.72
N ILE A 99 18.20 -18.86 -11.83
CA ILE A 99 18.95 -17.65 -12.19
C ILE A 99 18.29 -16.96 -13.38
N VAL A 100 18.03 -15.65 -13.26
CA VAL A 100 17.75 -14.76 -14.39
C VAL A 100 19.03 -14.02 -14.78
N ALA A 101 19.60 -14.36 -15.94
CA ALA A 101 20.76 -13.70 -16.48
C ALA A 101 20.34 -12.58 -17.45
N PHE A 102 20.86 -11.37 -17.24
CA PHE A 102 20.60 -10.19 -18.08
C PHE A 102 21.92 -9.48 -18.43
N PRO A 103 21.97 -8.53 -19.38
CA PRO A 103 23.24 -7.90 -19.79
C PRO A 103 24.09 -7.33 -18.65
N GLY A 104 23.43 -6.80 -17.61
CA GLY A 104 24.08 -6.18 -16.45
C GLY A 104 24.49 -7.13 -15.32
N GLY A 105 24.04 -8.39 -15.30
CA GLY A 105 24.34 -9.29 -14.18
C GLY A 105 23.38 -10.48 -14.06
N PHE A 106 23.15 -10.89 -12.81
CA PHE A 106 22.35 -12.06 -12.44
C PHE A 106 21.40 -11.71 -11.31
N HIS A 107 20.15 -12.13 -11.42
CA HIS A 107 19.27 -12.29 -10.27
C HIS A 107 19.13 -13.77 -9.97
N VAL A 108 19.24 -14.17 -8.71
CA VAL A 108 18.93 -15.53 -8.26
C VAL A 108 17.69 -15.46 -7.40
N PHE A 109 16.67 -16.24 -7.74
CA PHE A 109 15.43 -16.31 -6.97
C PHE A 109 15.40 -17.62 -6.21
N VAL A 110 15.15 -17.55 -4.91
CA VAL A 110 15.26 -18.68 -3.98
C VAL A 110 13.91 -18.88 -3.28
N ALA A 111 13.28 -20.02 -3.54
CA ALA A 111 12.04 -20.48 -2.90
C ALA A 111 12.21 -21.89 -2.26
N ASP A 112 13.44 -22.25 -1.89
CA ASP A 112 13.77 -23.45 -1.12
C ASP A 112 14.18 -23.09 0.32
N ALA A 113 13.59 -23.79 1.29
CA ALA A 113 13.75 -23.53 2.71
C ALA A 113 15.19 -23.81 3.23
N GLU A 114 15.85 -24.85 2.71
CA GLU A 114 17.22 -25.21 3.08
C GLU A 114 18.20 -24.14 2.59
N ALA A 115 18.07 -23.75 1.32
CA ALA A 115 18.87 -22.70 0.70
C ALA A 115 18.68 -21.34 1.41
N ILE A 116 17.43 -20.97 1.70
CA ILE A 116 17.11 -19.74 2.46
C ILE A 116 17.84 -19.74 3.80
N THR A 117 17.75 -20.84 4.54
CA THR A 117 18.40 -20.98 5.86
C THR A 117 19.93 -20.86 5.76
N GLN A 118 20.56 -21.49 4.76
CA GLN A 118 22.00 -21.38 4.54
C GLN A 118 22.44 -19.96 4.16
N ILE A 119 21.63 -19.25 3.35
CA ILE A 119 21.93 -17.89 2.90
C ILE A 119 21.81 -16.90 4.07
N THR A 120 20.77 -17.02 4.90
CA THR A 120 20.54 -16.10 6.03
C THR A 120 21.50 -16.34 7.19
N ALA A 121 22.01 -17.57 7.36
CA ALA A 121 23.06 -17.89 8.33
C ALA A 121 24.44 -17.34 7.92
N ARG A 122 24.78 -17.34 6.63
CA ARG A 122 26.10 -16.94 6.12
C ARG A 122 26.17 -15.46 5.72
N ARG A 123 25.94 -14.55 6.67
CA ARG A 123 25.88 -13.09 6.43
C ARG A 123 27.09 -12.46 5.73
N ASN A 124 28.28 -13.04 5.87
CA ASN A 124 29.51 -12.54 5.23
C ASN A 124 29.63 -12.98 3.77
N ASP A 125 29.09 -14.16 3.44
CA ASP A 125 29.06 -14.71 2.08
C ASP A 125 27.91 -14.10 1.29
N PHE A 126 26.81 -13.80 1.98
CA PHE A 126 25.58 -13.22 1.43
C PHE A 126 25.23 -11.87 2.09
N PRO A 127 26.06 -10.83 1.94
CA PRO A 127 25.76 -9.52 2.49
C PRO A 127 24.53 -8.89 1.81
N LYS A 128 23.93 -7.91 2.49
CA LYS A 128 22.89 -7.07 1.89
C LYS A 128 23.49 -6.16 0.80
N PRO A 129 22.84 -5.99 -0.36
CA PRO A 129 23.29 -5.07 -1.41
C PRO A 129 23.01 -3.61 -1.01
N LEU A 130 23.95 -2.97 -0.33
CA LEU A 130 23.78 -1.63 0.25
C LEU A 130 23.45 -0.55 -0.78
N GLU A 131 23.86 -0.73 -2.04
CA GLU A 131 23.54 0.17 -3.14
C GLU A 131 22.02 0.33 -3.36
N MET A 132 21.22 -0.67 -2.98
CA MET A 132 19.76 -0.63 -3.09
C MET A 132 19.10 0.20 -1.97
N TYR A 133 19.83 0.51 -0.91
CA TYR A 133 19.29 1.12 0.32
C TYR A 133 19.78 2.54 0.57
N GLY A 134 20.64 3.08 -0.31
CA GLY A 134 21.17 4.43 -0.18
C GLY A 134 20.09 5.51 -0.14
N SER A 135 18.95 5.28 -0.81
CA SER A 135 17.81 6.20 -0.85
C SER A 135 17.09 6.34 0.50
N LEU A 136 17.25 5.39 1.43
CA LEU A 136 16.67 5.47 2.77
C LEU A 136 17.50 6.33 3.74
N ASN A 137 18.67 6.82 3.32
CA ASN A 137 19.53 7.66 4.14
C ASN A 137 19.11 9.13 4.14
N ILE A 138 17.80 9.41 4.18
CA ILE A 138 17.25 10.77 4.08
C ILE A 138 17.78 11.67 5.21
N TYR A 139 17.86 11.12 6.43
CA TYR A 139 18.29 11.85 7.64
C TYR A 139 19.63 11.37 8.22
N GLY A 140 20.19 10.27 7.70
CA GLY A 140 21.48 9.71 8.11
C GLY A 140 21.58 8.20 7.84
N MET A 141 22.72 7.60 8.17
CA MET A 141 22.89 6.15 8.07
C MET A 141 21.99 5.45 9.09
N ASN A 142 21.58 4.23 8.80
CA ASN A 142 20.62 3.52 9.63
C ASN A 142 20.80 2.00 9.59
N LEU A 143 20.04 1.31 10.42
CA LEU A 143 20.02 -0.15 10.56
C LEU A 143 19.86 -0.90 9.24
N VAL A 144 19.13 -0.33 8.28
CA VAL A 144 18.78 -0.97 7.01
C VAL A 144 19.87 -0.73 5.97
N SER A 145 20.55 0.41 6.00
CA SER A 145 21.52 0.85 4.99
C SER A 145 22.98 0.59 5.33
N THR A 146 23.26 -0.13 6.42
CA THR A 146 24.62 -0.44 6.91
C THR A 146 24.90 -1.95 6.95
N GLU A 147 26.19 -2.33 6.91
CA GLU A 147 26.70 -3.71 7.04
C GLU A 147 27.86 -3.79 8.05
N GLY A 148 28.26 -5.00 8.42
CA GLY A 148 29.45 -5.22 9.26
C GLY A 148 29.34 -4.62 10.67
N SER A 149 30.41 -3.97 11.13
CA SER A 149 30.47 -3.34 12.46
C SER A 149 29.44 -2.22 12.64
N ASP A 150 29.22 -1.43 11.59
CA ASP A 150 28.31 -0.29 11.64
C ASP A 150 26.88 -0.77 11.84
N TRP A 151 26.48 -1.82 11.12
CA TRP A 151 25.18 -2.46 11.34
C TRP A 151 25.01 -2.98 12.77
N ARG A 152 26.03 -3.63 13.35
CA ARG A 152 25.96 -4.13 14.73
C ARG A 152 25.74 -2.98 15.71
N MET A 153 26.43 -1.86 15.52
CA MET A 153 26.21 -0.65 16.30
C MET A 153 24.76 -0.16 16.18
N HIS A 154 24.26 0.04 14.95
CA HIS A 154 22.87 0.47 14.73
C HIS A 154 21.85 -0.50 15.36
N ARG A 155 22.07 -1.82 15.24
CA ARG A 155 21.18 -2.82 15.83
C ARG A 155 21.19 -2.76 17.35
N LYS A 156 22.36 -2.61 17.96
CA LYS A 156 22.50 -2.49 19.42
C LYS A 156 21.80 -1.25 19.97
N LEU A 157 21.80 -0.14 19.23
CA LEU A 157 21.09 1.09 19.61
C LEU A 157 19.56 0.92 19.58
N VAL A 158 19.06 0.18 18.60
CA VAL A 158 17.61 0.05 18.34
C VAL A 158 16.98 -1.11 19.13
N ALA A 159 17.72 -2.17 19.41
CA ALA A 159 17.19 -3.39 20.05
C ALA A 159 16.47 -3.18 21.40
N PRO A 160 16.92 -2.31 22.33
CA PRO A 160 16.25 -2.11 23.62
C PRO A 160 14.79 -1.65 23.49
N SER A 161 14.45 -0.96 22.41
CA SER A 161 13.10 -0.46 22.12
C SER A 161 12.11 -1.57 21.74
N PHE A 162 12.57 -2.80 21.55
CA PHE A 162 11.73 -3.93 21.12
C PHE A 162 11.62 -5.04 22.19
N GLY A 163 11.92 -4.70 23.45
CA GLY A 163 11.74 -5.60 24.59
C GLY A 163 10.30 -5.68 25.12
N ASP A 164 10.04 -6.59 26.05
CA ASP A 164 8.68 -6.88 26.55
C ASP A 164 7.97 -5.70 27.20
N LYS A 165 8.70 -4.82 27.91
CA LYS A 165 8.10 -3.59 28.46
C LYS A 165 7.53 -2.67 27.38
N ASN A 166 8.21 -2.60 26.22
CA ASN A 166 7.68 -1.83 25.11
C ASN A 166 6.49 -2.56 24.46
N ASN A 167 6.54 -3.89 24.36
CA ASN A 167 5.41 -4.66 23.85
C ASN A 167 4.14 -4.50 24.70
N GLU A 168 4.26 -4.36 26.03
CA GLU A 168 3.13 -4.00 26.90
C GLU A 168 2.57 -2.61 26.55
N LEU A 169 3.44 -1.62 26.33
CA LEU A 169 3.02 -0.28 25.87
C LEU A 169 2.31 -0.36 24.50
N VAL A 170 2.87 -1.10 23.54
CA VAL A 170 2.26 -1.34 22.22
C VAL A 170 0.87 -1.93 22.38
N PHE A 171 0.70 -2.95 23.22
CA PHE A 171 -0.59 -3.57 23.47
C PHE A 171 -1.61 -2.53 23.98
N ASN A 172 -1.22 -1.73 24.97
CA ASN A 172 -2.10 -0.70 25.55
C ASN A 172 -2.47 0.39 24.54
N GLU A 173 -1.50 0.91 23.77
CA GLU A 173 -1.75 1.91 22.73
C GLU A 173 -2.59 1.36 21.59
N THR A 174 -2.40 0.08 21.22
CA THR A 174 -3.22 -0.61 20.23
C THR A 174 -4.67 -0.65 20.67
N LEU A 175 -4.96 -1.03 21.92
CA LEU A 175 -6.34 -1.06 22.44
C LEU A 175 -6.96 0.34 22.47
N HIS A 176 -6.19 1.36 22.86
CA HIS A 176 -6.65 2.74 22.85
C HIS A 176 -7.05 3.19 21.45
N HIS A 177 -6.14 3.10 20.48
CA HIS A 177 -6.41 3.52 19.11
C HIS A 177 -7.48 2.64 18.44
N ALA A 178 -7.64 1.38 18.86
CA ALA A 178 -8.65 0.49 18.31
C ALA A 178 -10.05 0.94 18.73
N LYS A 179 -10.21 1.33 20.00
CA LYS A 179 -11.44 1.92 20.53
C LYS A 179 -11.82 3.20 19.78
N SER A 180 -10.85 4.10 19.55
CA SER A 180 -11.08 5.33 18.79
C SER A 180 -11.42 5.06 17.32
N MET A 181 -10.74 4.11 16.67
CA MET A 181 -11.05 3.72 15.28
C MET A 181 -12.46 3.11 15.19
N LEU A 182 -12.83 2.23 16.12
CA LEU A 182 -14.16 1.64 16.19
C LEU A 182 -15.24 2.71 16.46
N GLY A 183 -14.95 3.75 17.24
CA GLY A 183 -15.84 4.89 17.44
C GLY A 183 -16.14 5.66 16.14
N LEU A 184 -15.23 5.66 15.16
CA LEU A 184 -15.50 6.20 13.82
C LEU A 184 -16.42 5.28 13.01
N TRP A 185 -16.21 3.96 13.09
CA TRP A 185 -16.95 2.99 12.28
C TRP A 185 -18.36 2.68 12.82
N ALA A 186 -18.51 2.62 14.13
CA ALA A 186 -19.76 2.25 14.80
C ALA A 186 -20.51 3.44 15.41
N GLY A 187 -20.00 4.68 15.25
CA GLY A 187 -20.58 5.86 15.87
C GLY A 187 -20.31 5.96 17.38
N THR A 188 -20.71 7.09 17.99
CA THR A 188 -20.37 7.41 19.39
C THR A 188 -21.04 6.53 20.44
N ASP A 189 -22.14 5.87 20.07
CA ASP A 189 -22.88 4.93 20.91
C ASP A 189 -22.48 3.46 20.66
N GLY A 190 -21.61 3.20 19.68
CA GLY A 190 -21.10 1.86 19.34
C GLY A 190 -22.16 0.91 18.78
N SER A 191 -23.32 1.44 18.35
CA SER A 191 -24.43 0.63 17.84
C SER A 191 -24.53 0.64 16.31
N GLY A 192 -23.70 1.45 15.64
CA GLY A 192 -23.74 1.66 14.20
C GLY A 192 -23.14 0.51 13.38
N ASN A 193 -23.57 0.47 12.13
CA ASN A 193 -23.14 -0.45 11.09
C ASN A 193 -22.78 0.35 9.82
N GLN A 194 -21.61 0.98 9.80
CA GLN A 194 -21.20 1.78 8.64
C GLN A 194 -20.34 0.99 7.66
N THR A 195 -20.54 1.25 6.37
CA THR A 195 -19.64 0.80 5.31
C THR A 195 -18.30 1.53 5.42
N VAL A 196 -17.22 0.78 5.64
CA VAL A 196 -15.85 1.32 5.60
C VAL A 196 -15.40 1.37 4.14
N ALA A 197 -15.48 2.56 3.52
CA ALA A 197 -15.14 2.75 2.11
C ALA A 197 -13.65 2.43 1.81
N ASP A 198 -12.74 2.97 2.63
CA ASP A 198 -11.30 2.74 2.47
C ASP A 198 -10.68 2.14 3.74
N PRO A 199 -10.72 0.80 3.90
CA PRO A 199 -10.10 0.14 5.04
C PRO A 199 -8.57 0.19 5.01
N SER A 200 -7.94 0.50 3.86
CA SER A 200 -6.48 0.64 3.77
C SER A 200 -6.02 1.90 4.47
N VAL A 201 -6.67 3.04 4.18
CA VAL A 201 -6.36 4.33 4.82
C VAL A 201 -6.62 4.27 6.33
N ALA A 202 -7.71 3.62 6.76
CA ALA A 202 -7.99 3.43 8.18
C ALA A 202 -6.89 2.61 8.87
N ALA A 203 -6.47 1.48 8.30
CA ALA A 203 -5.40 0.65 8.83
C ALA A 203 -4.04 1.38 8.85
N MET A 204 -3.75 2.20 7.83
CA MET A 204 -2.53 3.01 7.76
C MET A 204 -2.48 4.07 8.87
N ASN A 205 -3.56 4.82 9.06
CA ASN A 205 -3.65 5.80 10.15
C ASN A 205 -3.54 5.12 11.51
N PHE A 206 -4.24 3.99 11.70
CA PHE A 206 -4.19 3.21 12.92
C PHE A 206 -2.75 2.79 13.27
N ALA A 207 -2.07 2.10 12.35
CA ALA A 207 -0.72 1.61 12.59
C ALA A 207 0.27 2.76 12.81
N LEU A 208 0.09 3.86 12.07
CA LEU A 208 0.89 5.07 12.25
C LEU A 208 0.74 5.65 13.66
N TYR A 209 -0.48 5.69 14.19
CA TYR A 209 -0.74 6.27 15.50
C TYR A 209 -0.19 5.38 16.62
N VAL A 210 -0.30 4.04 16.48
CA VAL A 210 0.29 3.10 17.43
C VAL A 210 1.81 3.24 17.47
N ILE A 211 2.49 3.23 16.32
CA ILE A 211 3.95 3.39 16.30
C ILE A 211 4.38 4.78 16.79
N SER A 212 3.62 5.85 16.50
CA SER A 212 3.91 7.19 17.01
C SER A 212 3.83 7.24 18.54
N SER A 213 2.80 6.62 19.13
CA SER A 213 2.64 6.57 20.58
C SER A 213 3.68 5.66 21.25
N ALA A 214 3.75 4.39 20.85
CA ALA A 214 4.60 3.40 21.50
C ALA A 214 6.09 3.53 21.13
N GLY A 215 6.38 3.96 19.90
CA GLY A 215 7.75 4.15 19.43
C GLY A 215 8.32 5.53 19.77
N PHE A 216 7.50 6.60 19.75
CA PHE A 216 8.01 7.97 19.77
C PHE A 216 7.44 8.83 20.91
N ASP A 217 6.55 8.27 21.74
CA ASP A 217 5.83 9.01 22.80
C ASP A 217 5.07 10.23 22.24
N VAL A 218 4.56 10.08 21.01
CA VAL A 218 3.73 11.05 20.31
C VAL A 218 2.32 10.49 20.16
N ARG A 219 1.37 10.99 20.96
CA ARG A 219 -0.02 10.56 20.87
C ARG A 219 -0.75 11.41 19.84
N VAL A 220 -1.05 10.80 18.68
CA VAL A 220 -1.85 11.43 17.63
C VAL A 220 -3.33 11.33 17.97
N VAL A 221 -4.04 12.46 17.93
CA VAL A 221 -5.48 12.52 18.24
C VAL A 221 -6.30 12.19 17.00
N TRP A 222 -7.38 11.42 17.17
CA TRP A 222 -8.29 11.12 16.06
C TRP A 222 -9.20 12.33 15.76
N PRO A 223 -9.57 12.58 14.49
CA PRO A 223 -10.33 13.78 14.11
C PRO A 223 -11.63 14.03 14.91
N HIS A 224 -12.35 12.96 15.26
CA HIS A 224 -13.62 13.04 16.00
C HIS A 224 -13.47 13.23 17.53
N GLU A 225 -12.22 13.19 18.03
CA GLU A 225 -11.86 13.44 19.42
C GLU A 225 -11.32 14.86 19.62
N GLU A 226 -11.05 15.58 18.53
CA GLU A 226 -10.60 16.97 18.56
C GLU A 226 -11.67 17.85 19.26
N GLY A 227 -11.24 18.64 20.24
CA GLY A 227 -12.10 19.50 21.05
C GLY A 227 -12.72 18.86 22.31
N LYS A 228 -12.72 17.53 22.47
CA LYS A 228 -13.25 16.86 23.69
C LYS A 228 -12.26 16.83 24.87
N ARG A 229 -10.96 17.00 24.59
CA ARG A 229 -9.87 16.81 25.58
C ARG A 229 -9.29 18.09 26.18
N SER A 230 -9.82 19.28 25.88
CA SER A 230 -9.36 20.50 26.58
C SER A 230 -9.67 20.50 28.08
N THR A 231 -10.46 19.54 28.57
CA THR A 231 -10.88 19.41 29.97
C THR A 231 -10.27 18.24 30.75
N ASP A 232 -9.58 17.29 30.09
CA ASP A 232 -8.96 16.10 30.71
C ASP A 232 -7.43 16.21 30.82
N ARG A 233 -6.93 17.43 30.99
CA ARG A 233 -5.51 17.66 31.28
C ARG A 233 -5.24 17.20 32.72
N LYS A 234 -4.78 15.95 32.91
CA LYS A 234 -4.13 15.60 34.18
C LYS A 234 -2.76 16.25 34.19
N ASP A 235 -2.53 17.14 35.16
CA ASP A 235 -1.20 17.68 35.43
C ASP A 235 -0.21 16.52 35.62
N GLY A 236 0.67 16.29 34.64
CA GLY A 236 1.70 15.25 34.68
C GLY A 236 1.83 14.31 33.47
N GLU A 237 0.90 14.32 32.50
CA GLU A 237 1.07 13.55 31.25
C GLU A 237 2.09 14.24 30.32
N LYS A 238 3.17 13.51 29.97
CA LYS A 238 4.37 14.04 29.28
C LYS A 238 4.44 13.77 27.77
N SER A 239 3.49 13.00 27.22
CA SER A 239 3.47 12.66 25.80
C SER A 239 3.26 13.91 24.93
N ILE A 240 3.89 13.94 23.76
CA ILE A 240 3.69 15.01 22.79
C ILE A 240 2.36 14.75 22.08
N PHE A 241 1.37 15.62 22.26
CA PHE A 241 0.08 15.50 21.58
C PHE A 241 0.10 16.30 20.28
N VAL A 242 -0.30 15.67 19.19
CA VAL A 242 -0.41 16.31 17.87
C VAL A 242 -1.83 16.10 17.30
N GLY A 243 -2.42 17.18 16.78
CA GLY A 243 -3.76 17.19 16.18
C GLY A 243 -3.73 17.64 14.71
N SER A 244 -4.90 17.99 14.16
CA SER A 244 -5.04 18.38 12.75
C SER A 244 -4.48 19.76 12.41
N GLU A 245 -4.23 20.62 13.39
CA GLU A 245 -3.63 21.94 13.15
C GLU A 245 -2.10 21.90 13.19
N ALA A 246 -1.47 22.63 12.26
CA ALA A 246 -0.01 22.78 12.23
C ALA A 246 0.45 23.68 13.40
N PRO A 247 1.38 23.22 14.26
CA PRO A 247 1.90 24.03 15.35
C PRO A 247 2.74 25.22 14.83
N PRO A 248 2.94 26.28 15.64
CA PRO A 248 3.75 27.43 15.25
C PRO A 248 5.17 27.01 14.79
N GLY A 249 5.58 27.47 13.61
CA GLY A 249 6.88 27.10 13.00
C GLY A 249 6.80 25.99 11.94
N HIS A 250 5.63 25.37 11.79
CA HIS A 250 5.34 24.33 10.80
C HIS A 250 4.37 24.82 9.72
N THR A 251 4.54 24.27 8.53
CA THR A 251 3.64 24.48 7.38
C THR A 251 2.67 23.31 7.19
N MET A 252 3.02 22.14 7.71
CA MET A 252 2.23 20.92 7.70
C MET A 252 2.06 20.42 9.13
N ASN A 253 0.90 19.85 9.46
CA ASN A 253 0.78 19.12 10.74
C ASN A 253 1.57 17.80 10.69
N TYR A 254 1.78 17.18 11.85
CA TYR A 254 2.58 15.95 12.00
C TYR A 254 2.14 14.83 11.05
N ARG A 255 0.82 14.58 10.98
CA ARG A 255 0.23 13.54 10.14
C ARG A 255 0.42 13.83 8.66
N GLU A 256 0.21 15.08 8.26
CA GLU A 256 0.35 15.53 6.88
C GLU A 256 1.80 15.46 6.41
N ALA A 257 2.76 16.00 7.19
CA ALA A 257 4.18 15.97 6.86
C ALA A 257 4.67 14.54 6.65
N LEU A 258 4.31 13.64 7.57
CA LEU A 258 4.71 12.25 7.49
C LEU A 258 4.00 11.52 6.36
N SER A 259 2.67 11.62 6.26
CA SER A 259 1.89 10.96 5.20
C SER A 259 2.36 11.39 3.81
N GLN A 260 2.59 12.69 3.59
CA GLN A 260 3.08 13.20 2.30
C GLN A 260 4.48 12.71 1.96
N LEU A 261 5.37 12.61 2.96
CA LEU A 261 6.69 12.04 2.79
C LEU A 261 6.62 10.57 2.39
N LEU A 262 5.83 9.75 3.09
CA LEU A 262 5.80 8.30 2.90
C LEU A 262 5.10 7.90 1.60
N HIS A 263 3.92 8.44 1.31
CA HIS A 263 3.18 8.15 0.06
C HIS A 263 3.97 8.50 -1.21
N ASN A 264 4.87 9.47 -1.11
CA ASN A 264 5.64 9.98 -2.23
C ASN A 264 7.14 9.70 -2.11
N ILE A 265 7.53 8.76 -1.23
CA ILE A 265 8.93 8.47 -0.92
C ILE A 265 9.73 8.09 -2.18
N MET A 266 9.07 7.50 -3.18
CA MET A 266 9.67 7.16 -4.47
C MET A 266 10.36 8.34 -5.16
N TRP A 267 9.80 9.56 -5.04
CA TRP A 267 10.43 10.75 -5.63
C TRP A 267 11.79 11.08 -4.99
N THR A 268 11.94 10.82 -3.69
CA THR A 268 13.21 10.98 -2.96
C THR A 268 14.26 9.96 -3.41
N GLN A 269 13.83 8.81 -3.96
CA GLN A 269 14.73 7.78 -4.47
C GLN A 269 15.21 8.08 -5.90
N VAL A 270 14.37 8.74 -6.70
CA VAL A 270 14.69 9.06 -8.11
C VAL A 270 15.57 10.30 -8.22
N MET A 271 15.36 11.29 -7.33
CA MET A 271 16.02 12.58 -7.43
C MET A 271 16.38 13.14 -6.04
N PRO A 272 17.56 13.76 -5.87
CA PRO A 272 17.93 14.41 -4.60
C PRO A 272 16.92 15.49 -4.18
N VAL A 273 16.66 15.62 -2.88
CA VAL A 273 15.69 16.56 -2.29
C VAL A 273 15.93 18.02 -2.72
N LYS A 274 17.20 18.43 -2.86
CA LYS A 274 17.56 19.79 -3.33
C LYS A 274 17.07 20.09 -4.75
N TRP A 275 16.87 19.08 -5.58
CA TRP A 275 16.35 19.23 -6.93
C TRP A 275 14.82 19.10 -6.94
N LEU A 276 14.25 18.27 -6.05
CA LEU A 276 12.81 18.19 -5.83
C LEU A 276 12.22 19.57 -5.47
N SER A 277 12.87 20.32 -4.56
CA SER A 277 12.43 21.67 -4.18
C SER A 277 12.48 22.70 -5.31
N ARG A 278 13.32 22.48 -6.34
CA ARG A 278 13.48 23.36 -7.51
C ARG A 278 12.74 22.86 -8.75
N SER A 279 12.09 21.71 -8.64
CA SER A 279 11.38 21.09 -9.76
C SER A 279 10.18 21.94 -10.19
N PRO A 280 9.85 22.01 -11.49
CA PRO A 280 8.61 22.64 -11.96
C PRO A 280 7.35 21.84 -11.59
N VAL A 281 7.48 20.55 -11.25
CA VAL A 281 6.37 19.66 -10.86
C VAL A 281 5.95 19.92 -9.40
N LYS A 282 4.65 20.13 -9.14
CA LYS A 282 4.10 20.45 -7.81
C LYS A 282 4.40 19.37 -6.77
N VAL A 283 4.09 18.10 -7.07
CA VAL A 283 4.33 16.98 -6.15
C VAL A 283 5.79 16.90 -5.71
N HIS A 284 6.76 17.20 -6.59
CA HIS A 284 8.17 17.23 -6.19
C HIS A 284 8.45 18.28 -5.11
N ARG A 285 7.85 19.47 -5.22
CA ARG A 285 8.02 20.54 -4.23
C ARG A 285 7.30 20.21 -2.92
N GLU A 286 6.09 19.66 -3.00
CA GLU A 286 5.32 19.18 -1.83
C GLU A 286 6.10 18.11 -1.05
N VAL A 287 6.71 17.16 -1.76
CA VAL A 287 7.58 16.13 -1.15
C VAL A 287 8.81 16.76 -0.51
N ALA A 288 9.45 17.72 -1.18
CA ALA A 288 10.62 18.39 -0.62
C ALA A 288 10.28 19.19 0.65
N GLU A 289 9.11 19.81 0.70
CA GLU A 289 8.57 20.49 1.87
C GLU A 289 8.27 19.49 2.99
N ALA A 290 7.56 18.39 2.68
CA ALA A 290 7.27 17.32 3.63
C ALA A 290 8.54 16.69 4.25
N VAL A 291 9.59 16.47 3.45
CA VAL A 291 10.91 16.03 3.95
C VAL A 291 11.48 17.05 4.96
N GLY A 292 11.35 18.35 4.65
CA GLY A 292 11.80 19.43 5.53
C GLY A 292 11.01 19.51 6.83
N GLU A 293 9.68 19.51 6.75
CA GLU A 293 8.77 19.57 7.90
C GLU A 293 8.94 18.34 8.81
N TRP A 294 9.01 17.14 8.24
CA TRP A 294 9.27 15.93 9.01
C TRP A 294 10.63 15.97 9.71
N GLY A 295 11.65 16.54 9.04
CA GLY A 295 12.95 16.78 9.65
C GLY A 295 12.88 17.65 10.90
N LYS A 296 12.09 18.74 10.86
CA LYS A 296 11.87 19.61 12.02
C LYS A 296 11.21 18.86 13.18
N TYR A 297 10.14 18.11 12.90
CA TYR A 297 9.46 17.31 13.92
C TYR A 297 10.40 16.31 14.60
N MET A 298 11.25 15.62 13.83
CA MET A 298 12.24 14.70 14.41
C MET A 298 13.32 15.40 15.22
N ASP A 299 13.76 16.59 14.79
CA ASP A 299 14.70 17.40 15.56
C ASP A 299 14.10 17.84 16.90
N GLU A 300 12.85 18.29 16.91
CA GLU A 300 12.12 18.69 18.12
C GLU A 300 11.94 17.52 19.08
N MET A 301 11.47 16.37 18.58
CA MET A 301 11.35 15.14 19.37
C MET A 301 12.70 14.74 19.97
N TYR A 302 13.77 14.84 19.19
CA TYR A 302 15.12 14.55 19.65
C TYR A 302 15.55 15.49 20.79
N GLU A 303 15.36 16.80 20.67
CA GLU A 303 15.77 17.75 21.73
C GLU A 303 14.94 17.57 23.01
N VAL A 304 13.63 17.33 22.90
CA VAL A 304 12.75 17.04 24.05
C VAL A 304 13.22 15.78 24.78
N LYS A 305 13.43 14.68 24.05
CA LYS A 305 13.85 13.39 24.64
C LYS A 305 15.26 13.47 25.22
N LYS A 306 16.16 14.20 24.57
CA LYS A 306 17.51 14.45 25.10
C LYS A 306 17.46 15.18 26.43
N ALA A 307 16.62 16.20 26.57
CA ALA A 307 16.44 16.90 27.83
C ALA A 307 15.90 15.98 28.95
N GLN A 308 14.96 15.10 28.63
CA GLN A 308 14.39 14.11 29.57
C GLN A 308 15.44 13.08 30.05
N VAL A 309 16.28 12.59 29.14
CA VAL A 309 17.37 11.65 29.50
C VAL A 309 18.38 12.33 30.44
N ILE A 310 18.74 13.59 30.18
CA ILE A 310 19.68 14.36 31.01
C ILE A 310 19.11 14.60 32.41
N SER A 311 17.81 14.90 32.52
CA SER A 311 17.17 15.14 33.82
C SER A 311 16.95 13.87 34.65
N ARG A 312 17.32 12.68 34.14
CA ARG A 312 17.11 11.36 34.76
C ARG A 312 15.65 11.09 35.15
N ASP A 313 14.73 11.67 34.41
CA ASP A 313 13.31 11.51 34.62
C ASP A 313 12.87 10.12 34.13
N ASN A 314 13.02 9.11 34.98
CA ASN A 314 12.80 7.69 34.67
C ASN A 314 11.35 7.23 34.92
N ASN A 315 10.37 8.14 34.99
CA ASN A 315 8.99 7.79 35.36
C ASN A 315 8.13 7.26 34.18
N GLY A 316 8.73 6.96 33.03
CA GLY A 316 8.06 6.38 31.85
C GLY A 316 8.78 5.16 31.29
N GLY A 317 8.09 4.37 30.44
CA GLY A 317 8.71 3.28 29.67
C GLY A 317 9.79 3.79 28.71
N ILE A 318 10.64 2.89 28.21
CA ILE A 318 11.71 3.23 27.26
C ILE A 318 11.13 3.20 25.84
N ASP A 319 10.82 4.37 25.28
CA ASP A 319 10.48 4.52 23.86
C ASP A 319 11.73 4.44 22.94
N LEU A 320 11.53 4.46 21.62
CA LEU A 320 12.63 4.33 20.64
C LEU A 320 13.65 5.46 20.77
N PHE A 321 13.21 6.71 20.90
CA PHE A 321 14.12 7.84 20.98
C PHE A 321 14.89 7.86 22.29
N ASP A 322 14.22 7.53 23.40
CA ASP A 322 14.88 7.36 24.71
C ASP A 322 15.98 6.29 24.65
N ALA A 323 15.69 5.11 24.07
CA ALA A 323 16.70 4.06 23.87
C ALA A 323 17.86 4.49 22.97
N LEU A 324 17.56 5.13 21.83
CA LEU A 324 18.57 5.62 20.90
C LEU A 324 19.50 6.64 21.56
N ILE A 325 18.96 7.57 22.33
CA ILE A 325 19.74 8.61 23.01
C ILE A 325 20.59 7.98 24.13
N ARG A 326 20.02 7.14 24.99
CA ARG A 326 20.77 6.46 26.07
C ARG A 326 21.88 5.57 25.53
N GLY A 327 21.60 4.80 24.48
CA GLY A 327 22.56 3.87 23.88
C GLY A 327 23.69 4.56 23.11
N SER A 328 23.49 5.82 22.70
CA SER A 328 24.46 6.56 21.87
C SER A 328 25.64 7.16 22.63
N GLY A 329 25.55 7.27 23.97
CA GLY A 329 26.54 7.98 24.79
C GLY A 329 26.60 9.49 24.51
N ILE A 330 25.62 10.06 23.78
CA ILE A 330 25.64 11.48 23.37
C ILE A 330 25.51 12.49 24.52
N THR A 331 25.11 12.00 25.69
CA THR A 331 25.02 12.74 26.95
C THR A 331 26.27 12.57 27.83
N GLU A 332 27.24 11.76 27.42
CA GLU A 332 28.45 11.46 28.20
C GLU A 332 29.61 12.42 27.87
N SER A 333 30.46 12.71 28.85
CA SER A 333 31.58 13.67 28.72
C SER A 333 32.70 13.21 27.79
N ASN A 334 32.76 11.92 27.44
CA ASN A 334 33.85 11.33 26.65
C ASN A 334 33.61 11.42 25.12
N GLY A 335 32.55 12.09 24.69
CA GLY A 335 32.19 12.25 23.28
C GLY A 335 31.39 11.07 22.73
N ALA A 336 30.43 11.35 21.85
CA ALA A 336 29.59 10.33 21.24
C ALA A 336 30.35 9.58 20.13
N ASN A 337 30.28 8.25 20.12
CA ASN A 337 30.71 7.44 18.97
C ASN A 337 29.65 7.41 17.84
N VAL A 338 28.48 8.01 18.06
CA VAL A 338 27.32 7.99 17.14
C VAL A 338 26.90 9.41 16.77
N LYS A 339 26.63 9.65 15.48
CA LYS A 339 26.18 10.97 14.99
C LYS A 339 24.69 11.18 15.26
N LYS A 340 24.27 12.42 15.53
CA LYS A 340 22.84 12.78 15.62
C LYS A 340 22.06 12.34 14.37
N SER A 341 22.64 12.54 13.17
CA SER A 341 22.05 12.09 11.90
C SER A 341 21.72 10.59 11.89
N ASP A 342 22.57 9.76 12.50
CA ASP A 342 22.39 8.31 12.49
C ASP A 342 21.28 7.88 13.46
N LEU A 343 21.05 8.65 14.52
CA LEU A 343 19.89 8.48 15.42
C LEU A 343 18.59 8.85 14.68
N LEU A 344 18.57 10.00 13.99
CA LEU A 344 17.42 10.42 13.18
C LEU A 344 17.16 9.44 12.02
N GLY A 345 18.22 8.91 11.40
CA GLY A 345 18.12 7.87 10.38
C GLY A 345 17.49 6.58 10.89
N ASN A 346 17.85 6.13 12.10
CA ASN A 346 17.20 4.95 12.72
C ASN A 346 15.74 5.23 13.09
N ALA A 347 15.46 6.39 13.69
CA ALA A 347 14.11 6.82 14.01
C ALA A 347 13.21 6.81 12.76
N PHE A 348 13.66 7.44 11.67
CA PHE A 348 12.92 7.48 10.41
C PHE A 348 12.69 6.09 9.82
N VAL A 349 13.72 5.24 9.75
CA VAL A 349 13.57 3.93 9.10
C VAL A 349 12.68 2.97 9.90
N VAL A 350 12.68 3.07 11.24
CA VAL A 350 11.78 2.29 12.09
C VAL A 350 10.33 2.74 11.93
N MET A 351 10.08 4.06 11.87
CA MET A 351 8.75 4.62 11.61
C MET A 351 8.20 4.17 10.24
N LEU A 352 9.02 4.33 9.18
CA LEU A 352 8.68 3.90 7.83
C LEU A 352 8.37 2.40 7.78
N ALA A 353 9.29 1.56 8.29
CA ALA A 353 9.17 0.12 8.21
C ALA A 353 8.06 -0.47 9.11
N GLY A 354 7.74 0.18 10.22
CA GLY A 354 6.79 -0.35 11.21
C GLY A 354 5.32 -0.15 10.87
N HIS A 355 4.97 0.93 10.15
CA HIS A 355 3.55 1.27 9.97
C HIS A 355 2.93 0.66 8.70
N GLU A 356 3.53 0.80 7.50
CA GLU A 356 2.90 0.30 6.25
C GLU A 356 2.75 -1.23 6.23
N THR A 357 3.74 -1.95 6.77
CA THR A 357 3.70 -3.42 6.78
C THR A 357 2.59 -3.96 7.67
N THR A 358 2.43 -3.35 8.85
CA THR A 358 1.40 -3.73 9.82
C THR A 358 0.02 -3.33 9.31
N ALA A 359 -0.12 -2.11 8.80
CA ALA A 359 -1.35 -1.61 8.18
C ALA A 359 -1.86 -2.51 7.05
N ASN A 360 -0.99 -2.90 6.10
CA ASN A 360 -1.36 -3.80 5.02
C ASN A 360 -1.79 -5.17 5.54
N THR A 361 -1.09 -5.71 6.56
CA THR A 361 -1.46 -7.00 7.15
C THR A 361 -2.83 -6.94 7.82
N LEU A 362 -3.14 -5.86 8.54
CA LEU A 362 -4.46 -5.64 9.12
C LEU A 362 -5.53 -5.50 8.03
N HIS A 363 -5.31 -4.61 7.07
CA HIS A 363 -6.21 -4.37 5.94
C HIS A 363 -6.60 -5.65 5.21
N PHE A 364 -5.63 -6.45 4.80
CA PHE A 364 -5.92 -7.70 4.10
C PHE A 364 -6.50 -8.79 5.00
N SER A 365 -6.17 -8.80 6.29
CA SER A 365 -6.83 -9.72 7.24
C SER A 365 -8.33 -9.44 7.33
N LEU A 366 -8.75 -8.16 7.35
CA LEU A 366 -10.16 -7.78 7.34
C LEU A 366 -10.87 -8.25 6.06
N ILE A 367 -10.26 -8.03 4.89
CA ILE A 367 -10.81 -8.48 3.59
C ILE A 367 -10.93 -10.01 3.56
N PHE A 368 -9.88 -10.72 3.95
CA PHE A 368 -9.90 -12.18 3.95
C PHE A 368 -10.92 -12.75 4.93
N LEU A 369 -11.07 -12.18 6.12
CA LEU A 369 -12.10 -12.59 7.08
C LEU A 369 -13.52 -12.27 6.59
N ALA A 370 -13.72 -11.14 5.89
CA ALA A 370 -15.01 -10.79 5.29
C ALA A 370 -15.41 -11.77 4.18
N MET A 371 -14.43 -12.36 3.48
CA MET A 371 -14.64 -13.42 2.50
C MET A 371 -14.77 -14.82 3.13
N ASN A 372 -14.34 -15.01 4.38
CA ASN A 372 -14.27 -16.30 5.05
C ASN A 372 -14.95 -16.25 6.43
N LEU A 373 -16.27 -16.07 6.43
CA LEU A 373 -17.08 -15.89 7.65
C LEU A 373 -16.98 -17.07 8.63
N THR A 374 -16.70 -18.30 8.17
CA THR A 374 -16.49 -19.44 9.05
C THR A 374 -15.22 -19.28 9.88
N SER A 375 -14.11 -18.87 9.26
CA SER A 375 -12.86 -18.57 9.96
C SER A 375 -13.01 -17.37 10.89
N GLN A 376 -13.81 -16.37 10.50
CA GLN A 376 -14.14 -15.22 11.34
C GLN A 376 -14.90 -15.63 12.60
N LYS A 377 -15.90 -16.52 12.50
CA LYS A 377 -16.62 -17.04 13.67
C LYS A 377 -15.70 -17.80 14.62
N ARG A 378 -14.82 -18.63 14.08
CA ARG A 378 -13.82 -19.34 14.90
C ARG A 378 -12.88 -18.38 15.62
N LEU A 379 -12.48 -17.30 14.96
CA LEU A 379 -11.71 -16.21 15.59
C LEU A 379 -12.47 -15.58 16.75
N GLN A 380 -13.76 -15.28 16.56
CA GLN A 380 -14.62 -14.73 17.62
C GLN A 380 -14.77 -15.69 18.80
N GLU A 381 -14.99 -16.99 18.53
CA GLU A 381 -15.08 -18.04 19.56
C GLU A 381 -13.81 -18.11 20.44
N ASP A 382 -12.62 -18.05 19.82
CA ASP A 382 -11.35 -18.03 20.56
C ASP A 382 -11.20 -16.73 21.38
N ILE A 383 -11.56 -15.57 20.83
CA ILE A 383 -11.53 -14.28 21.53
C ILE A 383 -12.48 -14.31 22.75
N ASP A 384 -13.70 -14.82 22.57
CA ASP A 384 -14.70 -14.96 23.63
C ASP A 384 -14.19 -15.86 24.76
N GLN A 385 -13.51 -16.96 24.44
CA GLN A 385 -12.90 -17.84 25.43
C GLN A 385 -11.73 -17.19 26.18
N ILE A 386 -10.91 -16.39 25.48
CA ILE A 386 -9.73 -15.75 26.07
C ILE A 386 -10.12 -14.65 27.06
N PHE A 387 -11.09 -13.80 26.70
CA PHE A 387 -11.46 -12.61 27.48
C PHE A 387 -12.71 -12.80 28.33
N GLY A 388 -13.57 -13.78 28.03
CA GLY A 388 -14.80 -14.05 28.77
C GLY A 388 -15.78 -12.88 28.75
N GLY A 389 -15.84 -12.13 27.64
CA GLY A 389 -16.71 -10.96 27.49
C GLY A 389 -16.32 -9.73 28.31
N LYS A 390 -15.12 -9.71 28.92
CA LYS A 390 -14.64 -8.54 29.67
C LYS A 390 -14.38 -7.34 28.74
N PRO A 391 -14.64 -6.11 29.22
CA PRO A 391 -14.35 -4.90 28.44
C PRO A 391 -12.85 -4.78 28.15
N MET A 392 -12.50 -4.15 27.02
CA MET A 392 -11.12 -3.98 26.56
C MET A 392 -10.19 -3.33 27.61
N ASP A 393 -10.72 -2.44 28.46
CA ASP A 393 -9.94 -1.74 29.48
C ASP A 393 -9.35 -2.70 30.56
N ASP A 394 -9.95 -3.89 30.71
CA ASP A 394 -9.49 -4.95 31.62
C ASP A 394 -8.44 -5.88 30.99
N TRP A 395 -8.19 -5.76 29.69
CA TRP A 395 -7.23 -6.59 29.00
C TRP A 395 -5.81 -6.18 29.39
N LYS A 396 -4.93 -7.17 29.54
CA LYS A 396 -3.53 -7.01 29.99
C LYS A 396 -2.61 -7.87 29.14
N TYR A 397 -1.49 -7.29 28.70
CA TYR A 397 -0.50 -7.96 27.85
C TYR A 397 -0.02 -9.28 28.47
N GLU A 398 0.42 -9.26 29.73
CA GLU A 398 1.03 -10.39 30.44
C GLU A 398 0.07 -11.57 30.60
N LYS A 399 -1.24 -11.30 30.62
CA LYS A 399 -2.27 -12.32 30.86
C LYS A 399 -2.87 -12.88 29.57
N HIS A 400 -2.98 -12.07 28.53
CA HIS A 400 -3.81 -12.40 27.36
C HIS A 400 -3.00 -12.55 26.07
N PHE A 401 -1.84 -11.89 25.94
CA PHE A 401 -1.10 -11.90 24.69
C PHE A 401 -0.68 -13.31 24.26
N GLN A 402 -0.13 -14.12 25.17
CA GLN A 402 0.29 -15.49 24.82
C GLN A 402 -0.88 -16.37 24.37
N LYS A 403 -2.06 -16.17 24.95
CA LYS A 403 -3.27 -16.88 24.53
C LYS A 403 -3.73 -16.44 23.13
N LEU A 404 -3.69 -15.15 22.84
CA LEU A 404 -3.94 -14.64 21.48
C LEU A 404 -2.90 -15.17 20.47
N PHE A 405 -1.64 -15.26 20.90
CA PHE A 405 -0.54 -15.73 20.07
C PHE A 405 -0.65 -17.23 19.72
N GLY A 406 -1.30 -18.02 20.58
CA GLY A 406 -1.63 -19.43 20.35
C GLY A 406 -2.98 -19.70 19.68
N SER A 407 -3.79 -18.67 19.41
CA SER A 407 -5.16 -18.86 18.93
C SER A 407 -5.36 -18.59 17.44
N MET A 408 -6.61 -18.67 17.00
CA MET A 408 -7.05 -18.29 15.67
C MET A 408 -6.65 -16.86 15.26
N ALA A 409 -6.42 -15.94 16.22
CA ALA A 409 -5.93 -14.59 15.91
C ALA A 409 -4.54 -14.65 15.25
N ALA A 410 -3.62 -15.44 15.81
CA ALA A 410 -2.30 -15.64 15.23
C ALA A 410 -2.34 -16.50 13.97
N ALA A 411 -3.25 -17.46 13.89
CA ALA A 411 -3.49 -18.23 12.66
C ALA A 411 -3.91 -17.32 11.48
N VAL A 412 -4.81 -16.35 11.72
CA VAL A 412 -5.24 -15.35 10.74
C VAL A 412 -4.07 -14.47 10.31
N MET A 413 -3.36 -13.87 11.26
CA MET A 413 -2.19 -13.05 10.95
C MET A 413 -1.16 -13.83 10.12
N ASN A 414 -0.84 -15.07 10.53
CA ASN A 414 0.17 -15.87 9.87
C ASN A 414 -0.25 -16.28 8.46
N GLU A 415 -1.52 -16.63 8.25
CA GLU A 415 -2.03 -16.96 6.92
C GLU A 415 -2.09 -15.73 5.99
N THR A 416 -2.45 -14.57 6.53
CA THR A 416 -2.39 -13.30 5.77
C THR A 416 -0.95 -13.03 5.33
N LEU A 417 0.02 -13.10 6.25
CA LEU A 417 1.44 -12.88 5.93
C LEU A 417 2.03 -13.94 4.99
N ARG A 418 1.51 -15.17 5.03
CA ARG A 418 1.88 -16.24 4.09
C ARG A 418 1.45 -15.89 2.66
N LEU A 419 0.21 -15.42 2.48
CA LEU A 419 -0.33 -15.11 1.16
C LEU A 419 0.08 -13.74 0.60
N LEU A 420 0.18 -12.75 1.50
CA LEU A 420 0.39 -11.33 1.22
C LEU A 420 1.49 -10.76 2.11
N GLN A 421 2.69 -11.32 1.98
CA GLN A 421 3.88 -10.74 2.59
C GLN A 421 4.15 -9.34 2.01
N PRO A 422 4.31 -8.28 2.84
CA PRO A 422 4.58 -6.94 2.36
C PRO A 422 5.86 -6.83 1.51
N ILE A 423 6.91 -7.60 1.85
CA ILE A 423 8.18 -7.66 1.12
C ILE A 423 8.32 -9.00 0.39
N ILE A 424 8.00 -9.02 -0.90
CA ILE A 424 7.95 -10.25 -1.71
C ILE A 424 9.35 -10.85 -1.98
N ASN A 425 10.37 -10.00 -2.07
CA ASN A 425 11.74 -10.41 -2.37
C ASN A 425 12.71 -9.76 -1.38
N ILE A 426 13.36 -10.57 -0.53
CA ILE A 426 14.35 -10.08 0.46
C ILE A 426 15.75 -10.16 -0.19
N PRO A 427 16.40 -9.02 -0.48
CA PRO A 427 17.63 -9.03 -1.25
C PRO A 427 18.86 -9.34 -0.38
N LYS A 428 19.74 -10.14 -0.96
CA LYS A 428 21.10 -10.49 -0.59
C LYS A 428 21.96 -10.35 -1.84
N SER A 429 23.27 -10.53 -1.69
CA SER A 429 24.19 -10.46 -2.81
C SER A 429 25.37 -11.38 -2.59
N THR A 430 26.06 -11.74 -3.66
CA THR A 430 27.40 -12.32 -3.57
C THR A 430 28.41 -11.28 -4.03
N ALA A 431 29.59 -11.24 -3.41
CA ALA A 431 30.63 -10.30 -3.83
C ALA A 431 31.11 -10.60 -5.28
N PRO A 432 31.37 -9.57 -6.11
CA PRO A 432 31.89 -9.76 -7.45
C PRO A 432 33.13 -10.67 -7.48
N GLY A 433 33.12 -11.67 -8.36
CA GLY A 433 34.22 -12.64 -8.48
C GLY A 433 34.32 -13.69 -7.36
N LYS A 434 33.41 -13.68 -6.38
CA LYS A 434 33.35 -14.66 -5.28
C LYS A 434 32.06 -15.49 -5.35
N PRO A 435 32.02 -16.57 -6.15
CA PRO A 435 30.86 -17.47 -6.18
C PRO A 435 30.67 -18.15 -4.83
N GLN A 436 29.43 -18.49 -4.50
CA GLN A 436 29.06 -19.10 -3.22
C GLN A 436 28.33 -20.41 -3.44
N GLN A 437 28.68 -21.44 -2.67
CA GLN A 437 28.00 -22.75 -2.75
C GLN A 437 26.74 -22.76 -1.88
N ILE A 438 25.69 -23.41 -2.33
CA ILE A 438 24.49 -23.76 -1.55
C ILE A 438 24.22 -25.25 -1.73
N ASN A 439 23.68 -25.91 -0.70
CA ASN A 439 23.20 -27.29 -0.81
C ASN A 439 21.68 -27.29 -0.88
N MET A 440 21.11 -28.18 -1.69
CA MET A 440 19.67 -28.44 -1.75
C MET A 440 19.45 -29.90 -2.05
N ASP A 441 18.60 -30.57 -1.28
CA ASP A 441 18.23 -31.98 -1.47
C ASP A 441 19.48 -32.91 -1.60
N GLY A 442 20.51 -32.63 -0.80
CA GLY A 442 21.77 -33.40 -0.77
C GLY A 442 22.73 -33.14 -1.95
N GLN A 443 22.42 -32.19 -2.84
CA GLN A 443 23.30 -31.79 -3.95
C GLN A 443 23.84 -30.38 -3.75
N GLN A 444 25.03 -30.11 -4.28
CA GLN A 444 25.68 -28.79 -4.20
C GLN A 444 25.51 -28.01 -5.50
N TYR A 445 25.14 -26.73 -5.38
CA TYR A 445 24.94 -25.79 -6.48
C TYR A 445 25.73 -24.50 -6.23
N THR A 446 26.12 -23.81 -7.30
CA THR A 446 26.95 -22.60 -7.22
C THR A 446 26.17 -21.34 -7.60
N ILE A 447 26.01 -20.40 -6.66
CA ILE A 447 25.55 -19.04 -6.95
C ILE A 447 26.73 -18.23 -7.52
N PRO A 448 26.60 -17.63 -8.72
CA PRO A 448 27.67 -16.81 -9.31
C PRO A 448 28.08 -15.63 -8.42
N GLY A 449 29.34 -15.23 -8.47
CA GLY A 449 29.83 -14.02 -7.79
C GLY A 449 29.31 -12.74 -8.46
N GLY A 450 28.89 -11.76 -7.67
CA GLY A 450 28.27 -10.51 -8.16
C GLY A 450 26.78 -10.66 -8.51
N ALA A 451 26.11 -11.67 -7.98
CA ALA A 451 24.68 -11.87 -8.18
C ALA A 451 23.87 -11.14 -7.11
N HIS A 452 22.70 -10.61 -7.49
CA HIS A 452 21.66 -10.23 -6.53
C HIS A 452 20.80 -11.46 -6.24
N VAL A 453 20.72 -11.86 -4.98
CA VAL A 453 20.01 -13.06 -4.53
C VAL A 453 18.75 -12.63 -3.79
N PHE A 454 17.59 -13.08 -4.23
CA PHE A 454 16.29 -12.72 -3.67
C PHE A 454 15.69 -13.94 -2.99
N LEU A 455 15.53 -13.87 -1.66
CA LEU A 455 14.72 -14.83 -0.93
C LEU A 455 13.27 -14.49 -1.24
N SER A 456 12.59 -15.40 -1.94
CA SER A 456 11.29 -15.14 -2.55
C SER A 456 10.16 -15.63 -1.66
N ALA A 457 9.17 -14.77 -1.42
CA ALA A 457 7.93 -15.13 -0.74
C ALA A 457 7.15 -16.23 -1.46
N SER A 458 7.50 -16.59 -2.70
CA SER A 458 6.98 -17.78 -3.38
C SER A 458 7.19 -19.07 -2.59
N VAL A 459 8.17 -19.13 -1.67
CA VAL A 459 8.33 -20.25 -0.73
C VAL A 459 7.09 -20.45 0.16
N HIS A 460 6.38 -19.37 0.47
CA HIS A 460 5.13 -19.41 1.23
C HIS A 460 3.98 -20.08 0.45
N ARG A 461 4.14 -20.26 -0.86
CA ARG A 461 3.18 -20.92 -1.74
C ARG A 461 3.73 -22.22 -2.34
N ASN A 462 4.85 -22.73 -1.81
CA ASN A 462 5.45 -23.98 -2.25
C ASN A 462 4.79 -25.17 -1.54
N PRO A 463 4.05 -26.06 -2.24
CA PRO A 463 3.33 -27.18 -1.63
C PRO A 463 4.23 -28.18 -0.88
N LYS A 464 5.56 -28.14 -1.06
CA LYS A 464 6.54 -28.95 -0.29
C LYS A 464 6.44 -28.72 1.22
N TYR A 465 6.02 -27.54 1.68
CA TYR A 465 6.16 -27.14 3.09
C TYR A 465 4.84 -26.92 3.86
N TRP A 466 3.69 -26.93 3.19
CA TRP A 466 2.42 -26.49 3.79
C TRP A 466 1.41 -27.64 3.89
N PRO A 467 0.75 -27.84 5.04
CA PRO A 467 -0.15 -28.95 5.23
C PRO A 467 -1.43 -28.74 4.42
N VAL A 468 -1.80 -29.75 3.63
CA VAL A 468 -3.01 -29.80 2.80
C VAL A 468 -3.98 -30.84 3.37
N PRO A 469 -5.29 -30.57 3.45
CA PRO A 469 -6.28 -31.56 3.87
C PRO A 469 -6.30 -32.75 2.90
N GLU A 470 -6.40 -33.98 3.42
CA GLU A 470 -6.39 -35.21 2.58
C GLU A 470 -7.43 -35.20 1.45
N ASN A 471 -8.60 -34.61 1.70
CA ASN A 471 -9.71 -34.51 0.73
C ASN A 471 -9.92 -33.08 0.23
N TYR A 472 -8.85 -32.30 0.12
CA TYR A 472 -8.96 -30.94 -0.41
C TYR A 472 -9.45 -30.97 -1.86
N THR A 473 -10.61 -30.37 -2.08
CA THR A 473 -11.18 -30.15 -3.40
C THR A 473 -11.62 -28.71 -3.49
N ASP A 474 -11.18 -28.02 -4.53
CA ASP A 474 -11.52 -26.64 -4.78
C ASP A 474 -12.39 -26.56 -6.06
N PRO A 475 -13.64 -26.07 -5.97
CA PRO A 475 -14.52 -25.97 -7.14
C PRO A 475 -13.97 -25.09 -8.27
N GLU A 476 -13.07 -24.15 -7.95
CA GLU A 476 -12.44 -23.24 -8.91
C GLU A 476 -11.05 -23.74 -9.38
N GLY A 477 -10.62 -24.93 -8.91
CA GLY A 477 -9.32 -25.52 -9.24
C GLY A 477 -8.12 -24.77 -8.66
N ILE A 478 -8.32 -23.96 -7.63
CA ILE A 478 -7.25 -23.20 -6.99
C ILE A 478 -6.50 -24.11 -5.99
N PRO A 479 -5.16 -24.14 -6.01
CA PRO A 479 -4.38 -24.89 -5.02
C PRO A 479 -4.63 -24.39 -3.58
N ASP A 480 -4.63 -25.29 -2.60
CA ASP A 480 -4.82 -24.94 -1.17
C ASP A 480 -3.77 -23.94 -0.66
N VAL A 481 -2.54 -24.02 -1.19
CA VAL A 481 -1.46 -23.06 -0.87
C VAL A 481 -1.74 -21.65 -1.38
N ASP A 482 -2.65 -21.46 -2.33
CA ASP A 482 -3.08 -20.15 -2.82
C ASP A 482 -4.37 -19.66 -2.14
N ARG A 483 -5.00 -20.48 -1.27
CA ARG A 483 -6.21 -20.12 -0.51
C ARG A 483 -5.87 -19.57 0.86
N PHE A 484 -6.67 -18.61 1.32
CA PHE A 484 -6.66 -18.15 2.71
C PHE A 484 -7.39 -19.17 3.58
N ARG A 485 -6.63 -19.95 4.35
CA ARG A 485 -7.14 -20.95 5.29
C ARG A 485 -6.33 -20.89 6.60
N PRO A 486 -6.66 -19.98 7.52
CA PRO A 486 -5.96 -19.85 8.80
C PRO A 486 -5.96 -21.15 9.63
N GLU A 487 -6.97 -22.01 9.49
CA GLU A 487 -7.06 -23.29 10.19
C GLU A 487 -5.89 -24.24 9.88
N ARG A 488 -5.14 -24.01 8.79
CA ARG A 488 -3.86 -24.67 8.49
C ARG A 488 -2.87 -24.59 9.65
N TRP A 489 -2.91 -23.49 10.38
CA TRP A 489 -2.02 -23.24 11.51
C TRP A 489 -2.45 -23.95 12.79
N LEU A 490 -3.63 -24.55 12.81
CA LEU A 490 -4.20 -25.22 14.00
C LEU A 490 -4.11 -26.76 13.90
N VAL A 491 -3.37 -27.28 12.93
CA VAL A 491 -3.18 -28.73 12.74
C VAL A 491 -2.11 -29.22 13.71
N GLU A 492 -2.41 -30.29 14.46
CA GLU A 492 -1.43 -30.97 15.31
C GLU A 492 -0.23 -31.44 14.47
N THR A 493 0.97 -30.97 14.80
CA THR A 493 2.17 -31.30 14.02
C THR A 493 3.01 -32.33 14.77
N LYS A 494 3.40 -33.43 14.09
CA LYS A 494 4.55 -34.23 14.54
C LYS A 494 5.82 -33.46 14.21
N LEU A 495 6.66 -33.22 15.22
CA LEU A 495 8.00 -32.66 15.04
C LEU A 495 8.75 -33.48 13.99
N SER A 496 9.23 -32.87 12.90
CA SER A 496 10.15 -33.56 11.99
C SER A 496 11.55 -33.58 12.63
N ASP A 497 12.12 -34.77 12.80
CA ASP A 497 13.44 -34.99 13.43
C ASP A 497 14.63 -34.41 12.65
N SER A 498 14.42 -33.82 11.47
CA SER A 498 15.46 -33.17 10.66
C SER A 498 15.75 -31.76 11.18
N PHE A 499 16.31 -31.68 12.39
CA PHE A 499 16.83 -30.44 12.97
C PHE A 499 18.36 -30.40 12.82
N VAL A 500 18.86 -29.37 12.15
CA VAL A 500 20.27 -28.95 12.28
C VAL A 500 20.26 -27.67 13.10
N ASP A 501 20.72 -27.77 14.34
CA ASP A 501 20.94 -26.61 15.18
C ASP A 501 22.07 -25.78 14.57
N ILE A 502 21.75 -24.57 14.13
CA ILE A 502 22.77 -23.64 13.68
C ILE A 502 23.07 -22.78 14.89
N ASN A 503 24.14 -23.13 15.59
CA ASN A 503 24.64 -22.36 16.71
C ASN A 503 24.90 -20.92 16.24
N TYR A 504 24.15 -19.96 16.78
CA TYR A 504 24.41 -18.55 16.52
C TYR A 504 25.51 -18.11 17.47
N ASP A 505 26.67 -17.73 16.94
CA ASP A 505 27.83 -17.31 17.75
C ASP A 505 27.58 -16.03 18.61
N ASP A 506 26.43 -15.37 18.48
CA ASP A 506 26.17 -14.06 19.08
C ASP A 506 24.66 -13.81 19.33
N GLU A 507 24.15 -14.20 20.51
CA GLU A 507 22.75 -13.98 20.91
C GLU A 507 22.38 -12.49 20.99
N GLU A 508 23.33 -11.58 21.29
CA GLU A 508 23.08 -10.13 21.34
C GLU A 508 22.67 -9.57 19.97
N LEU A 509 23.20 -10.14 18.88
CA LEU A 509 22.84 -9.77 17.51
C LEU A 509 21.52 -10.38 17.04
N ARG A 510 20.97 -11.36 17.76
CA ARG A 510 19.66 -11.95 17.44
C ARG A 510 18.53 -10.95 17.67
N GLY A 511 18.74 -9.91 18.48
CA GLY A 511 17.68 -8.98 18.92
C GLY A 511 16.70 -9.66 19.90
N PRO A 512 15.75 -8.92 20.50
CA PRO A 512 14.72 -9.53 21.35
C PRO A 512 13.96 -10.56 20.53
N SER A 513 14.25 -11.83 20.80
CA SER A 513 13.90 -12.95 19.93
C SER A 513 12.60 -13.56 20.40
N GLY A 514 11.54 -13.38 19.62
CA GLY A 514 10.32 -14.17 19.69
C GLY A 514 10.27 -15.15 18.52
N GLU A 515 9.68 -16.34 18.74
CA GLU A 515 9.35 -17.25 17.65
C GLU A 515 8.37 -16.58 16.65
N ASP A 516 8.47 -16.93 15.37
CA ASP A 516 7.54 -16.44 14.33
C ASP A 516 6.10 -16.90 14.58
N THR A 517 5.95 -18.04 15.25
CA THR A 517 4.67 -18.69 15.57
C THR A 517 4.65 -19.11 17.04
N SER A 518 3.46 -19.29 17.61
CA SER A 518 3.32 -19.95 18.92
C SER A 518 3.66 -21.43 18.81
N ALA A 519 4.11 -22.03 19.91
CA ALA A 519 4.31 -23.47 20.04
C ALA A 519 3.01 -24.28 19.91
N GLU A 520 1.85 -23.62 20.09
CA GLU A 520 0.52 -24.22 19.93
C GLU A 520 0.06 -24.27 18.45
N LEU A 521 0.77 -23.58 17.55
CA LEU A 521 0.47 -23.54 16.13
C LEU A 521 1.40 -24.45 15.31
N PHE A 522 0.97 -24.77 14.10
CA PHE A 522 1.80 -25.45 13.10
C PHE A 522 3.14 -24.75 12.96
N LYS A 523 4.22 -25.53 13.12
CA LYS A 523 5.60 -25.04 13.00
C LYS A 523 6.12 -25.35 11.59
N PRO A 524 6.23 -24.33 10.70
CA PRO A 524 6.73 -24.54 9.35
C PRO A 524 8.22 -24.92 9.37
N VAL A 525 8.66 -25.60 8.31
CA VAL A 525 10.08 -25.91 8.10
C VAL A 525 10.87 -24.59 8.11
N LYS A 526 12.01 -24.52 8.82
CA LYS A 526 12.82 -23.30 8.88
C LYS A 526 13.22 -22.83 7.48
N GLY A 527 13.04 -21.54 7.20
CA GLY A 527 13.25 -20.95 5.88
C GLY A 527 12.05 -21.06 4.93
N SER A 528 11.02 -21.84 5.26
CA SER A 528 9.78 -21.91 4.45
C SER A 528 8.74 -20.84 4.80
N TYR A 529 8.91 -20.17 5.95
CA TYR A 529 8.10 -19.04 6.38
C TYR A 529 9.02 -17.90 6.84
N ILE A 530 9.06 -16.82 6.06
CA ILE A 530 9.99 -15.69 6.18
C ILE A 530 9.31 -14.31 6.10
N PRO A 531 8.09 -14.09 6.63
CA PRO A 531 7.44 -12.77 6.57
C PRO A 531 8.25 -11.69 7.30
N PHE A 532 8.99 -12.09 8.34
CA PHE A 532 9.88 -11.24 9.12
C PHE A 532 11.37 -11.45 8.79
N SER A 533 11.68 -12.02 7.61
CA SER A 533 13.02 -12.53 7.25
C SER A 533 13.53 -13.58 8.25
N ASP A 534 14.70 -14.16 7.97
CA ASP A 534 15.40 -15.08 8.86
C ASP A 534 16.87 -14.67 9.08
N GLY A 535 17.53 -15.31 10.04
CA GLY A 535 18.94 -15.13 10.41
C GLY A 535 19.23 -13.80 11.11
N PHE A 536 20.49 -13.36 11.03
CA PHE A 536 20.97 -12.14 11.72
C PHE A 536 20.24 -10.85 11.32
N ARG A 537 19.62 -10.85 10.14
CA ARG A 537 18.89 -9.71 9.57
C ARG A 537 17.37 -9.84 9.72
N SER A 538 16.91 -10.72 10.61
CA SER A 538 15.49 -10.82 10.97
C SER A 538 14.94 -9.48 11.46
N CYS A 539 13.65 -9.26 11.21
CA CYS A 539 12.93 -8.07 11.60
C CYS A 539 13.01 -7.87 13.11
N ILE A 540 13.51 -6.70 13.52
CA ILE A 540 13.63 -6.34 14.93
C ILE A 540 12.28 -5.97 15.56
N GLY A 541 11.34 -5.46 14.74
CA GLY A 541 9.98 -5.12 15.15
C GLY A 541 8.98 -6.27 15.06
N ARG A 542 9.43 -7.53 14.98
CA ARG A 542 8.56 -8.70 14.83
C ARG A 542 7.51 -8.79 15.93
N ARG A 543 7.94 -8.82 17.20
CA ARG A 543 7.01 -8.96 18.33
C ARG A 543 6.11 -7.74 18.45
N PHE A 544 6.62 -6.54 18.20
CA PHE A 544 5.83 -5.31 18.12
C PHE A 544 4.65 -5.47 17.17
N ALA A 545 4.91 -5.85 15.91
CA ALA A 545 3.86 -6.03 14.90
C ALA A 545 2.88 -7.15 15.26
N GLN A 546 3.37 -8.27 15.81
CA GLN A 546 2.50 -9.35 16.28
C GLN A 546 1.58 -8.88 17.41
N VAL A 547 2.08 -8.11 18.38
CA VAL A 547 1.26 -7.55 19.47
C VAL A 547 0.18 -6.63 18.93
N GLU A 548 0.57 -5.70 18.06
CA GLU A 548 -0.34 -4.74 17.44
C GLU A 548 -1.44 -5.44 16.64
N ILE A 549 -1.08 -6.33 15.71
CA ILE A 549 -2.05 -7.03 14.85
C ILE A 549 -3.00 -7.90 15.67
N LEU A 550 -2.50 -8.65 16.66
CA LEU A 550 -3.35 -9.54 17.44
C LEU A 550 -4.29 -8.78 18.36
N ALA A 551 -3.83 -7.69 18.99
CA ALA A 551 -4.67 -6.89 19.86
C ALA A 551 -5.75 -6.14 19.08
N VAL A 552 -5.46 -5.60 17.89
CA VAL A 552 -6.50 -4.93 17.07
C VAL A 552 -7.49 -5.92 16.48
N LEU A 553 -7.06 -7.10 16.02
CA LEU A 553 -7.99 -8.16 15.58
C LEU A 553 -8.89 -8.59 16.73
N ALA A 554 -8.33 -8.79 17.92
CA ALA A 554 -9.11 -9.10 19.12
C ALA A 554 -10.13 -8.00 19.44
N ALA A 555 -9.70 -6.73 19.41
CA ALA A 555 -10.57 -5.59 19.70
C ALA A 555 -11.76 -5.52 18.72
N ILE A 556 -11.51 -5.60 17.41
CA ILE A 556 -12.55 -5.56 16.38
C ILE A 556 -13.52 -6.73 16.55
N PHE A 557 -13.00 -7.96 16.59
CA PHE A 557 -13.83 -9.16 16.54
C PHE A 557 -14.45 -9.56 17.89
N SER A 558 -14.03 -8.94 19.00
CA SER A 558 -14.73 -9.08 20.29
C SER A 558 -16.13 -8.45 20.31
N GLN A 559 -16.41 -7.52 19.39
CA GLN A 559 -17.65 -6.74 19.38
C GLN A 559 -18.35 -6.74 18.02
N TYR A 560 -17.59 -6.82 16.93
CA TYR A 560 -18.11 -6.64 15.59
C TYR A 560 -17.81 -7.85 14.70
N SER A 561 -18.60 -7.96 13.64
CA SER A 561 -18.31 -8.82 12.49
C SER A 561 -18.06 -7.94 11.29
N VAL A 562 -17.20 -8.38 10.37
CA VAL A 562 -16.90 -7.64 9.14
C VAL A 562 -17.38 -8.46 7.95
N GLU A 563 -18.09 -7.82 7.04
CA GLU A 563 -18.59 -8.43 5.82
C GLU A 563 -18.29 -7.54 4.61
N LEU A 564 -18.32 -8.12 3.42
CA LEU A 564 -18.08 -7.36 2.19
C LEU A 564 -19.25 -6.40 1.96
N ALA A 565 -18.91 -5.15 1.64
CA ALA A 565 -19.87 -4.16 1.19
C ALA A 565 -20.59 -4.63 -0.09
N VAL A 566 -21.92 -4.63 -0.05
CA VAL A 566 -22.80 -5.12 -1.13
C VAL A 566 -23.61 -4.01 -1.79
N ASP A 567 -23.30 -2.74 -1.49
CA ASP A 567 -24.03 -1.54 -1.93
C ASP A 567 -24.19 -1.43 -3.46
N ASP A 568 -23.24 -2.01 -4.21
CA ASP A 568 -23.27 -2.10 -5.67
C ASP A 568 -24.38 -3.05 -6.18
N PHE A 569 -24.91 -3.92 -5.33
CA PHE A 569 -25.81 -5.03 -5.69
C PHE A 569 -27.17 -4.99 -5.01
N ALA A 570 -27.26 -4.42 -3.81
CA ALA A 570 -28.48 -4.25 -3.03
C ALA A 570 -28.30 -3.14 -2.01
N THR A 571 -29.39 -2.46 -1.65
CA THR A 571 -29.40 -1.47 -0.57
C THR A 571 -29.41 -2.15 0.81
N ASP A 572 -28.97 -1.46 1.86
CA ASP A 572 -29.00 -1.99 3.24
C ASP A 572 -30.39 -2.46 3.64
N GLU A 573 -31.44 -1.70 3.30
CA GLU A 573 -32.82 -2.09 3.57
C GLU A 573 -33.23 -3.40 2.87
N GLU A 574 -32.78 -3.61 1.63
CA GLU A 574 -33.04 -4.84 0.89
C GLU A 574 -32.35 -6.02 1.57
N VAL A 575 -31.07 -5.86 1.95
CA VAL A 575 -30.28 -6.90 2.61
C VAL A 575 -30.82 -7.24 4.00
N GLU A 576 -31.32 -6.25 4.75
CA GLU A 576 -31.91 -6.44 6.07
C GLU A 576 -33.25 -7.19 6.01
N LYS A 577 -34.08 -6.92 4.99
CA LYS A 577 -35.34 -7.63 4.76
C LYS A 577 -35.12 -9.09 4.35
N LEU A 578 -33.97 -9.42 3.76
CA LEU A 578 -33.64 -10.79 3.36
C LEU A 578 -33.27 -11.66 4.58
N PRO A 579 -33.93 -12.82 4.78
CA PRO A 579 -33.58 -13.73 5.86
C PRO A 579 -32.10 -14.10 5.83
N LYS A 580 -31.44 -14.09 7.01
CA LYS A 580 -30.05 -14.51 7.13
C LYS A 580 -29.87 -15.92 6.58
N GLY A 581 -28.93 -16.07 5.64
CA GLY A 581 -28.64 -17.35 4.99
C GLY A 581 -29.59 -17.76 3.86
N SER A 582 -30.56 -16.92 3.48
CA SER A 582 -31.40 -17.10 2.29
C SER A 582 -30.56 -17.21 1.01
N LYS A 583 -31.12 -17.85 -0.03
CA LYS A 583 -30.45 -18.00 -1.32
C LYS A 583 -30.15 -16.64 -1.97
N GLU A 584 -31.12 -15.74 -1.94
CA GLU A 584 -30.99 -14.38 -2.49
C GLU A 584 -29.85 -13.61 -1.80
N ARG A 585 -29.79 -13.64 -0.45
CA ARG A 585 -28.70 -13.00 0.29
C ARG A 585 -27.35 -13.61 -0.06
N ARG A 586 -27.24 -14.95 -0.15
CA ARG A 586 -25.98 -15.60 -0.55
C ARG A 586 -25.53 -15.20 -1.95
N GLU A 587 -26.44 -15.04 -2.91
CA GLU A 587 -26.13 -14.61 -4.26
C GLU A 587 -25.58 -13.17 -4.30
N ILE A 588 -26.13 -12.27 -3.48
CA ILE A 588 -25.62 -10.89 -3.37
C ILE A 588 -24.18 -10.86 -2.82
N TYR A 589 -23.91 -11.54 -1.70
CA TYR A 589 -22.57 -11.58 -1.13
C TYR A 589 -21.59 -12.36 -2.02
N LYS A 590 -22.07 -13.33 -2.80
CA LYS A 590 -21.24 -14.03 -3.79
C LYS A 590 -20.72 -13.08 -4.88
N LYS A 591 -21.55 -12.15 -5.36
CA LYS A 591 -21.11 -11.12 -6.31
C LYS A 591 -20.04 -10.21 -5.70
N ALA A 592 -20.20 -9.82 -4.44
CA ALA A 592 -19.20 -9.03 -3.73
C ALA A 592 -17.89 -9.80 -3.53
N GLU A 593 -17.97 -11.09 -3.19
CA GLU A 593 -16.81 -11.97 -3.08
C GLU A 593 -16.07 -12.12 -4.41
N ASP A 594 -16.80 -12.33 -5.51
CA ASP A 594 -16.21 -12.46 -6.85
C ASP A 594 -15.54 -11.15 -7.29
N ARG A 595 -16.14 -9.98 -6.98
CA ARG A 595 -15.52 -8.65 -7.17
C ARG A 595 -14.22 -8.51 -6.35
N ALA A 596 -14.24 -8.92 -5.09
CA ALA A 596 -13.07 -8.87 -4.22
C ALA A 596 -11.94 -9.78 -4.75
N LYS A 597 -12.26 -11.02 -5.15
CA LYS A 597 -11.31 -11.96 -5.77
C LYS A 597 -10.69 -11.40 -7.04
N ASP A 598 -11.52 -10.81 -7.91
CA ASP A 598 -11.05 -10.19 -9.14
C ASP A 598 -10.12 -9.01 -8.85
N SER A 599 -10.48 -8.16 -7.88
CA SER A 599 -9.67 -7.01 -7.46
C SER A 599 -8.30 -7.44 -6.93
N LEU A 600 -8.26 -8.47 -6.08
CA LEU A 600 -7.02 -9.04 -5.54
C LEU A 600 -6.12 -9.62 -6.64
N LYS A 601 -6.71 -10.18 -7.70
CA LYS A 601 -5.98 -10.90 -8.77
C LYS A 601 -5.56 -10.01 -9.93
N ASN A 602 -6.45 -9.15 -10.42
CA ASN A 602 -6.33 -8.52 -11.73
C ASN A 602 -5.96 -7.04 -11.68
N LYS A 603 -5.85 -6.41 -10.50
CA LYS A 603 -5.43 -5.00 -10.31
C LYS A 603 -5.86 -4.11 -11.48
N VAL A 604 -7.15 -4.03 -11.78
CA VAL A 604 -7.64 -3.05 -12.74
C VAL A 604 -8.11 -1.85 -11.94
N ALA A 605 -7.68 -0.64 -12.36
CA ALA A 605 -8.28 0.59 -11.89
C ALA A 605 -9.80 0.45 -12.01
N ASN A 606 -10.46 0.40 -10.86
CA ASN A 606 -11.89 0.23 -10.75
C ASN A 606 -12.59 1.33 -11.58
N PHE A 607 -13.38 0.93 -12.58
CA PHE A 607 -14.20 1.84 -13.39
C PHE A 607 -15.71 1.61 -13.11
N PRO A 608 -16.51 2.67 -12.88
CA PRO A 608 -16.06 4.05 -12.75
C PRO A 608 -15.22 4.25 -11.48
N PRO A 609 -14.37 5.31 -11.45
CA PRO A 609 -13.62 5.68 -10.25
C PRO A 609 -14.51 5.67 -9.00
N GLU A 610 -13.96 5.22 -7.87
CA GLU A 610 -14.73 4.96 -6.65
C GLU A 610 -15.57 6.16 -6.21
N GLN A 611 -15.02 7.37 -6.32
CA GLN A 611 -15.68 8.62 -5.95
C GLN A 611 -16.98 8.89 -6.75
N LEU A 612 -17.12 8.28 -7.93
CA LEU A 612 -18.27 8.46 -8.81
C LEU A 612 -19.40 7.45 -8.59
N ARG A 613 -19.13 6.33 -7.89
CA ARG A 613 -20.06 5.19 -7.78
C ARG A 613 -21.37 5.53 -7.08
N GLN A 614 -21.28 6.11 -5.88
CA GLN A 614 -22.47 6.46 -5.10
C GLN A 614 -23.35 7.49 -5.84
N VAL A 615 -22.73 8.56 -6.35
CA VAL A 615 -23.49 9.64 -7.01
C VAL A 615 -24.11 9.19 -8.33
N VAL A 616 -23.43 8.34 -9.12
CA VAL A 616 -24.04 7.82 -10.35
C VAL A 616 -25.19 6.86 -10.07
N GLN A 617 -25.08 6.03 -9.04
CA GLN A 617 -26.15 5.13 -8.63
C GLN A 617 -27.40 5.93 -8.24
N GLU A 618 -27.25 6.99 -7.46
CA GLU A 618 -28.35 7.89 -7.11
C GLU A 618 -28.99 8.54 -8.34
N VAL A 619 -28.18 9.14 -9.23
CA VAL A 619 -28.67 9.81 -10.44
C VAL A 619 -29.38 8.83 -11.37
N ALA A 620 -28.77 7.68 -11.65
CA ALA A 620 -29.33 6.68 -12.55
C ALA A 620 -30.64 6.09 -12.00
N THR A 621 -30.71 5.86 -10.69
CA THR A 621 -31.94 5.37 -10.03
C THR A 621 -33.07 6.41 -10.18
N LEU A 622 -32.79 7.68 -9.85
CA LEU A 622 -33.79 8.75 -9.99
C LEU A 622 -34.32 8.90 -11.42
N LEU A 623 -33.42 8.89 -12.41
CA LEU A 623 -33.81 8.99 -13.82
C LEU A 623 -34.68 7.81 -14.27
N LYS A 624 -34.34 6.58 -13.84
CA LYS A 624 -35.11 5.36 -14.15
C LYS A 624 -36.49 5.38 -13.52
N GLU A 625 -36.58 5.72 -12.23
CA GLU A 625 -37.84 5.78 -11.49
C GLU A 625 -38.80 6.81 -12.08
N ARG A 626 -38.27 7.98 -12.44
CA ARG A 626 -39.05 9.07 -13.02
C ARG A 626 -39.30 8.93 -14.53
N LYS A 627 -38.67 7.95 -15.18
CA LYS A 627 -38.68 7.76 -16.65
C LYS A 627 -38.19 9.01 -17.40
N GLU A 628 -37.26 9.72 -16.80
CA GLU A 628 -36.64 10.93 -17.34
C GLU A 628 -35.31 10.58 -18.01
N THR A 629 -34.83 11.48 -18.87
CA THR A 629 -33.63 11.22 -19.66
C THR A 629 -32.57 12.31 -19.53
N ILE A 630 -31.31 11.92 -19.75
CA ILE A 630 -30.16 12.80 -19.63
C ILE A 630 -29.28 12.73 -20.87
N SER A 631 -28.73 13.87 -21.27
CA SER A 631 -27.58 13.95 -22.16
C SER A 631 -26.42 14.72 -21.51
N VAL A 632 -25.22 14.64 -22.08
CA VAL A 632 -24.00 15.19 -21.49
C VAL A 632 -23.22 16.03 -22.49
N ALA A 633 -22.74 17.20 -22.08
CA ALA A 633 -21.83 18.05 -22.86
C ALA A 633 -20.59 18.37 -22.03
N GLU A 634 -19.56 17.52 -22.10
CA GLU A 634 -18.39 17.59 -21.23
C GLU A 634 -17.14 18.04 -21.97
N THR A 635 -16.23 18.73 -21.27
CA THR A 635 -14.99 19.21 -21.87
C THR A 635 -13.78 18.75 -21.08
N ALA A 636 -13.61 19.18 -19.83
CA ALA A 636 -12.43 18.87 -19.05
C ALA A 636 -12.54 17.53 -18.33
N ALA A 637 -13.75 17.08 -17.98
CA ALA A 637 -13.99 15.73 -17.48
C ALA A 637 -13.72 14.62 -18.53
N GLY A 638 -13.64 14.99 -19.81
CA GLY A 638 -13.01 14.17 -20.85
C GLY A 638 -13.72 12.86 -21.20
N GLY A 639 -15.03 12.76 -21.03
CA GLY A 639 -15.84 11.57 -21.26
C GLY A 639 -16.25 10.84 -19.98
N LEU A 640 -15.71 11.22 -18.82
CA LEU A 640 -15.96 10.52 -17.56
C LEU A 640 -17.41 10.61 -17.10
N ILE A 641 -18.11 11.73 -17.30
CA ILE A 641 -19.53 11.83 -16.89
C ILE A 641 -20.37 10.86 -17.71
N SER A 642 -20.17 10.88 -19.04
CA SER A 642 -20.84 9.96 -19.97
C SER A 642 -20.52 8.49 -19.69
N ALA A 643 -19.24 8.15 -19.57
CA ALA A 643 -18.81 6.78 -19.34
C ALA A 643 -19.29 6.25 -17.98
N THR A 644 -19.33 7.10 -16.95
CA THR A 644 -19.86 6.74 -15.63
C THR A 644 -21.36 6.46 -15.72
N LEU A 645 -22.16 7.36 -16.33
CA LEU A 645 -23.60 7.13 -16.50
C LEU A 645 -23.92 5.89 -17.35
N LEU A 646 -23.10 5.59 -18.36
CA LEU A 646 -23.24 4.41 -19.21
C LEU A 646 -22.82 3.11 -18.52
N SER A 647 -21.93 3.18 -17.52
CA SER A 647 -21.48 2.00 -16.79
C SER A 647 -22.57 1.41 -15.88
N PHE A 648 -23.60 2.19 -15.54
CA PHE A 648 -24.67 1.73 -14.66
C PHE A 648 -25.74 0.91 -15.42
N PRO A 649 -26.16 -0.27 -14.93
CA PRO A 649 -27.09 -1.16 -15.64
C PRO A 649 -28.45 -0.52 -15.99
N GLY A 650 -28.82 -0.65 -17.27
CA GLY A 650 -30.04 -0.09 -17.83
C GLY A 650 -29.88 1.33 -18.38
N ALA A 651 -28.65 1.82 -18.58
CA ALA A 651 -28.36 3.14 -19.15
C ALA A 651 -29.14 3.45 -20.45
N SER A 652 -29.44 2.44 -21.28
CA SER A 652 -30.23 2.61 -22.50
C SER A 652 -31.64 3.20 -22.28
N THR A 653 -32.19 3.13 -21.07
CA THR A 653 -33.53 3.68 -20.77
C THR A 653 -33.51 5.17 -20.46
N TYR A 654 -32.38 5.72 -19.99
CA TYR A 654 -32.30 7.12 -19.55
C TYR A 654 -31.22 7.95 -20.25
N TYR A 655 -30.17 7.34 -20.81
CA TYR A 655 -29.08 8.07 -21.44
C TYR A 655 -29.37 8.31 -22.93
N ARG A 656 -29.43 9.58 -23.35
CA ARG A 656 -29.77 10.00 -24.72
C ARG A 656 -28.57 10.22 -25.62
N GLY A 657 -27.41 10.55 -25.05
CA GLY A 657 -26.18 10.82 -25.79
C GLY A 657 -25.24 11.74 -25.05
N GLY A 658 -24.01 11.84 -25.53
CA GLY A 658 -22.97 12.68 -24.94
C GLY A 658 -22.07 13.29 -26.00
N LEU A 659 -21.55 14.48 -25.70
CA LEU A 659 -20.60 15.21 -26.53
C LEU A 659 -19.34 15.53 -25.71
N THR A 660 -18.18 15.13 -26.22
CA THR A 660 -16.88 15.52 -25.65
C THR A 660 -16.31 16.70 -26.44
N LEU A 661 -16.51 17.91 -25.91
CA LEU A 661 -16.34 19.18 -26.62
C LEU A 661 -14.98 19.85 -26.30
N TYR A 662 -13.90 19.08 -26.37
CA TYR A 662 -12.57 19.52 -25.93
C TYR A 662 -11.97 20.60 -26.85
N THR A 663 -12.15 20.46 -28.16
CA THR A 663 -11.56 21.34 -29.19
C THR A 663 -12.55 22.40 -29.65
N LEU A 664 -12.05 23.51 -30.19
CA LEU A 664 -12.89 24.56 -30.76
C LEU A 664 -13.76 24.00 -31.91
N GLU A 665 -13.16 23.15 -32.75
CA GLU A 665 -13.82 22.49 -33.87
C GLU A 665 -15.00 21.64 -33.40
N SER A 666 -14.83 20.88 -32.31
CA SER A 666 -15.92 20.07 -31.74
C SER A 666 -17.08 20.93 -31.22
N ARG A 667 -16.79 22.11 -30.65
CA ARG A 667 -17.82 23.04 -30.14
C ARG A 667 -18.60 23.70 -31.27
N ILE A 668 -17.93 24.06 -32.37
CA ILE A 668 -18.57 24.59 -33.57
C ILE A 668 -19.46 23.52 -34.22
N ALA A 669 -18.93 22.30 -34.37
CA ALA A 669 -19.62 21.22 -35.07
C ALA A 669 -20.85 20.69 -34.30
N PHE A 670 -20.78 20.62 -32.96
CA PHE A 670 -21.75 19.86 -32.18
C PHE A 670 -22.47 20.65 -31.08
N ALA A 671 -22.04 21.89 -30.79
CA ALA A 671 -22.59 22.68 -29.69
C ALA A 671 -23.06 24.08 -30.09
N GLY A 672 -23.25 24.31 -31.40
CA GLY A 672 -23.85 25.53 -31.93
C GLY A 672 -23.04 26.81 -31.73
N TRP A 673 -21.73 26.72 -31.50
CA TRP A 673 -20.88 27.89 -31.32
C TRP A 673 -20.82 28.75 -32.58
N THR A 674 -21.05 30.06 -32.41
CA THR A 674 -21.00 31.05 -33.49
C THR A 674 -19.71 31.87 -33.41
N GLN A 675 -19.42 32.66 -34.45
CA GLN A 675 -18.25 33.57 -34.44
C GLN A 675 -18.26 34.55 -33.25
N GLU A 676 -19.44 34.91 -32.76
CA GLU A 676 -19.61 35.73 -31.55
C GLU A 676 -19.19 34.98 -30.29
N THR A 677 -19.63 33.72 -30.12
CA THR A 677 -19.20 32.86 -29.02
C THR A 677 -17.69 32.65 -29.00
N ILE A 678 -17.08 32.50 -30.17
CA ILE A 678 -15.62 32.33 -30.33
C ILE A 678 -14.88 33.59 -29.91
N SER A 679 -15.33 34.75 -30.39
CA SER A 679 -14.67 36.05 -30.14
C SER A 679 -14.76 36.46 -28.67
N GLY A 680 -15.83 36.05 -27.97
CA GLY A 680 -16.02 36.29 -26.53
C GLY A 680 -15.41 35.23 -25.61
N TYR A 681 -14.80 34.16 -26.13
CA TYR A 681 -14.36 33.04 -25.30
C TYR A 681 -13.07 33.35 -24.51
N SER A 682 -13.22 33.53 -23.20
CA SER A 682 -12.11 33.82 -22.28
C SER A 682 -11.75 32.63 -21.36
N GLY A 683 -12.35 31.46 -21.57
CA GLY A 683 -12.19 30.30 -20.70
C GLY A 683 -13.55 29.76 -20.22
N PRO A 684 -13.54 28.75 -19.33
CA PRO A 684 -14.77 28.17 -18.81
C PRO A 684 -15.53 29.18 -17.94
N THR A 685 -16.83 29.31 -18.12
CA THR A 685 -17.70 30.18 -17.31
C THR A 685 -19.10 29.58 -17.23
N PRO A 686 -19.91 29.94 -16.22
CA PRO A 686 -21.32 29.52 -16.14
C PRO A 686 -22.10 29.78 -17.43
N GLY A 687 -21.95 30.96 -18.04
CA GLY A 687 -22.64 31.29 -19.30
C GLY A 687 -22.27 30.38 -20.47
N ILE A 688 -20.99 29.97 -20.58
CA ILE A 688 -20.56 29.04 -21.62
C ILE A 688 -21.20 27.66 -21.40
N VAL A 689 -21.13 27.12 -20.19
CA VAL A 689 -21.66 25.78 -19.92
C VAL A 689 -23.19 25.74 -19.96
N SER A 690 -23.89 26.84 -19.63
CA SER A 690 -25.33 26.95 -19.84
C SER A 690 -25.69 26.85 -21.32
N GLY A 691 -25.02 27.61 -22.19
CA GLY A 691 -25.26 27.55 -23.63
C GLY A 691 -24.97 26.17 -24.22
N LEU A 692 -23.90 25.51 -23.77
CA LEU A 692 -23.58 24.14 -24.17
C LEU A 692 -24.68 23.15 -23.72
N ALA A 693 -25.15 23.26 -22.47
CA ALA A 693 -26.19 22.41 -21.92
C ALA A 693 -27.52 22.60 -22.65
N GLU A 694 -27.96 23.84 -22.88
CA GLU A 694 -29.22 24.18 -23.54
C GLU A 694 -29.25 23.72 -24.99
N HIS A 695 -28.18 23.99 -25.74
CA HIS A 695 -28.06 23.58 -27.13
C HIS A 695 -28.09 22.04 -27.24
N THR A 696 -27.31 21.35 -26.42
CA THR A 696 -27.21 19.88 -26.43
C THR A 696 -28.54 19.24 -26.02
N ARG A 697 -29.21 19.77 -24.98
CA ARG A 697 -30.54 19.32 -24.55
C ARG A 697 -31.55 19.39 -25.68
N SER A 698 -31.62 20.55 -26.34
CA SER A 698 -32.56 20.76 -27.44
C SER A 698 -32.26 19.86 -28.64
N THR A 699 -30.98 19.63 -28.92
CA THR A 699 -30.54 18.81 -30.06
C THR A 699 -30.81 17.32 -29.84
N LEU A 700 -30.56 16.82 -28.63
CA LEU A 700 -30.72 15.40 -28.29
C LEU A 700 -32.09 15.06 -27.69
N GLY A 701 -32.94 16.05 -27.43
CA GLY A 701 -34.30 15.86 -26.91
C GLY A 701 -34.33 15.19 -25.54
N SER A 702 -33.38 15.51 -24.65
CA SER A 702 -33.31 14.94 -23.30
C SER A 702 -34.04 15.82 -22.26
N THR A 703 -34.52 15.19 -21.18
CA THR A 703 -35.17 15.91 -20.06
C THR A 703 -34.17 16.82 -19.34
N TYR A 704 -32.96 16.32 -19.11
CA TYR A 704 -31.84 17.03 -18.52
C TYR A 704 -30.62 17.02 -19.45
N THR A 705 -29.79 18.04 -19.35
CA THR A 705 -28.43 17.99 -19.89
C THR A 705 -27.45 18.58 -18.90
N VAL A 706 -26.44 17.81 -18.54
CA VAL A 706 -25.32 18.32 -17.75
C VAL A 706 -24.20 18.76 -18.68
N SER A 707 -23.68 19.97 -18.45
CA SER A 707 -22.49 20.46 -19.12
C SER A 707 -21.41 20.84 -18.12
N GLU A 708 -20.17 20.55 -18.51
CA GLU A 708 -18.98 20.83 -17.72
C GLU A 708 -17.93 21.51 -18.58
N SER A 709 -17.36 22.59 -18.06
CA SER A 709 -16.13 23.14 -18.58
C SER A 709 -15.22 23.66 -17.49
N GLY A 710 -13.98 23.17 -17.48
CA GLY A 710 -13.02 23.48 -16.46
C GLY A 710 -11.59 23.47 -16.97
N THR A 711 -10.69 23.75 -16.05
CA THR A 711 -9.25 23.71 -16.27
C THR A 711 -8.69 22.57 -15.41
N ALA A 712 -8.60 21.37 -15.96
CA ALA A 712 -8.12 20.21 -15.20
C ALA A 712 -6.62 20.29 -14.83
N GLY A 713 -5.82 21.06 -15.60
CA GLY A 713 -4.38 21.22 -15.36
C GLY A 713 -3.49 20.26 -16.18
N PRO A 714 -2.19 20.18 -15.85
CA PRO A 714 -1.50 20.91 -14.79
C PRO A 714 -1.19 22.38 -15.14
N THR A 715 -1.29 22.75 -16.42
CA THR A 715 -1.08 24.13 -16.90
C THR A 715 -2.40 24.89 -16.95
N GLY A 716 -2.35 26.18 -16.61
CA GLY A 716 -3.50 27.10 -16.64
C GLY A 716 -3.21 28.41 -17.37
N GLY A 717 -4.15 29.34 -17.27
CA GLY A 717 -4.04 30.72 -17.75
C GLY A 717 -3.93 31.72 -16.60
N SER A 718 -3.98 33.01 -16.94
CA SER A 718 -3.82 34.12 -15.98
C SER A 718 -5.11 34.56 -15.28
N THR A 719 -6.25 33.93 -15.59
CA THR A 719 -7.57 34.27 -15.05
C THR A 719 -8.05 33.20 -14.09
N ARG A 720 -8.90 33.57 -13.11
CA ARG A 720 -9.45 32.66 -12.08
C ARG A 720 -10.02 31.36 -12.68
N ASN A 721 -10.82 31.48 -13.73
CA ASN A 721 -11.45 30.34 -14.41
C ASN A 721 -10.48 29.50 -15.27
N ARG A 722 -9.24 29.96 -15.43
CA ARG A 722 -8.15 29.23 -16.07
C ARG A 722 -7.11 28.73 -15.06
N THR A 723 -7.41 28.76 -13.76
CA THR A 723 -6.59 28.13 -12.74
C THR A 723 -6.84 26.61 -12.73
N PRO A 724 -5.81 25.74 -12.70
CA PRO A 724 -6.00 24.31 -12.52
C PRO A 724 -6.88 24.00 -11.30
N GLY A 725 -7.87 23.13 -11.48
CA GLY A 725 -8.85 22.77 -10.46
C GLY A 725 -10.14 23.58 -10.47
N TYR A 726 -10.27 24.60 -11.33
CA TYR A 726 -11.53 25.31 -11.53
C TYR A 726 -12.44 24.58 -12.53
N VAL A 727 -13.74 24.51 -12.23
CA VAL A 727 -14.78 24.03 -13.15
C VAL A 727 -16.06 24.85 -13.03
N ALA A 728 -16.67 25.15 -14.18
CA ALA A 728 -18.03 25.62 -14.29
C ALA A 728 -18.94 24.46 -14.74
N LEU A 729 -20.09 24.34 -14.11
CA LEU A 729 -21.09 23.30 -14.34
C LEU A 729 -22.44 23.93 -14.64
N ALA A 730 -23.22 23.30 -15.51
CA ALA A 730 -24.61 23.66 -15.76
C ALA A 730 -25.48 22.40 -15.90
N VAL A 731 -26.72 22.48 -15.46
CA VAL A 731 -27.77 21.50 -15.75
C VAL A 731 -28.97 22.21 -16.35
N ALA A 732 -29.18 22.01 -17.65
CA ALA A 732 -30.35 22.50 -18.36
C ALA A 732 -31.51 21.50 -18.22
N ARG A 733 -32.71 22.00 -17.93
CA ARG A 733 -33.94 21.20 -17.78
C ARG A 733 -34.95 21.54 -18.85
N GLU A 734 -35.73 20.56 -19.29
CA GLU A 734 -36.90 20.81 -20.12
C GLU A 734 -37.94 21.69 -19.40
N GLY A 735 -38.29 22.82 -20.01
CA GLY A 735 -39.33 23.73 -19.51
C GLY A 735 -38.98 24.48 -18.22
N GLY A 736 -37.71 24.51 -17.82
CA GLY A 736 -37.25 25.21 -16.61
C GLY A 736 -35.91 25.93 -16.81
N ASP A 737 -35.49 26.68 -15.79
CA ASP A 737 -34.25 27.43 -15.81
C ASP A 737 -33.01 26.52 -15.75
N THR A 738 -31.93 26.96 -16.39
CA THR A 738 -30.63 26.30 -16.32
C THR A 738 -29.93 26.64 -15.00
N VAL A 739 -29.58 25.62 -14.22
CA VAL A 739 -28.90 25.79 -12.92
C VAL A 739 -27.39 25.66 -13.11
N THR A 740 -26.61 26.59 -12.54
CA THR A 740 -25.15 26.60 -12.67
C THR A 740 -24.44 26.48 -11.34
N ARG A 741 -23.22 25.92 -11.34
CA ARG A 741 -22.34 25.85 -10.16
C ARG A 741 -20.89 26.06 -10.59
N GLU A 742 -20.12 26.81 -9.80
CA GLU A 742 -18.67 26.89 -9.94
C GLU A 742 -18.01 26.13 -8.79
N VAL A 743 -16.96 25.37 -9.08
CA VAL A 743 -16.21 24.61 -8.08
C VAL A 743 -14.71 24.81 -8.29
N GLU A 744 -13.98 24.94 -7.19
CA GLU A 744 -12.53 24.98 -7.18
C GLU A 744 -12.02 23.83 -6.29
N THR A 745 -11.25 22.90 -6.86
CA THR A 745 -10.74 21.73 -6.14
C THR A 745 -9.47 22.03 -5.32
N GLY A 746 -8.82 23.17 -5.59
CA GLY A 746 -7.50 23.50 -5.02
C GLY A 746 -6.35 22.62 -5.52
N SER A 747 -6.61 21.73 -6.48
CA SER A 747 -5.63 20.76 -7.00
C SER A 747 -5.19 21.13 -8.42
N SER A 748 -3.91 20.89 -8.73
CA SER A 748 -3.38 20.95 -10.09
C SER A 748 -3.19 19.56 -10.72
N GLU A 749 -3.57 18.51 -9.99
CA GLU A 749 -3.45 17.12 -10.44
C GLU A 749 -4.58 16.83 -11.42
N ARG A 750 -4.20 16.52 -12.67
CA ARG A 750 -5.12 16.53 -13.80
C ARG A 750 -6.16 15.43 -13.67
N GLU A 751 -5.76 14.21 -13.34
CA GLU A 751 -6.65 13.04 -13.35
C GLU A 751 -7.69 13.16 -12.22
N GLY A 752 -7.24 13.54 -11.02
CA GLY A 752 -8.10 13.81 -9.87
C GLY A 752 -9.06 14.97 -10.09
N ASN A 753 -8.63 16.02 -10.79
CA ASN A 753 -9.55 17.10 -11.20
C ASN A 753 -10.62 16.61 -12.17
N MET A 754 -10.26 15.78 -13.16
CA MET A 754 -11.25 15.20 -14.08
C MET A 754 -12.31 14.39 -13.32
N VAL A 755 -11.90 13.59 -12.33
CA VAL A 755 -12.81 12.82 -11.47
C VAL A 755 -13.66 13.76 -10.60
N ALA A 756 -13.06 14.76 -9.95
CA ALA A 756 -13.78 15.71 -9.11
C ALA A 756 -14.82 16.52 -9.90
N PHE A 757 -14.48 16.97 -11.11
CA PHE A 757 -15.42 17.67 -12.00
C PHE A 757 -16.60 16.79 -12.38
N ALA A 758 -16.34 15.51 -12.68
CA ALA A 758 -17.40 14.55 -12.97
C ALA A 758 -18.29 14.29 -11.74
N VAL A 759 -17.71 14.18 -10.53
CA VAL A 759 -18.46 14.01 -9.28
C VAL A 759 -19.38 15.20 -9.04
N GLU A 760 -18.86 16.42 -9.13
CA GLU A 760 -19.64 17.63 -8.91
C GLU A 760 -20.71 17.86 -9.98
N GLY A 761 -20.42 17.50 -11.23
CA GLY A 761 -21.42 17.50 -12.30
C GLY A 761 -22.59 16.55 -12.01
N LEU A 762 -22.31 15.32 -11.57
CA LEU A 762 -23.36 14.35 -11.20
C LEU A 762 -24.12 14.74 -9.92
N LYS A 763 -23.43 15.34 -8.93
CA LYS A 763 -24.10 15.90 -7.74
C LYS A 763 -25.08 17.01 -8.14
N LEU A 764 -24.66 17.92 -9.02
CA LEU A 764 -25.55 18.99 -9.50
C LEU A 764 -26.77 18.42 -10.23
N VAL A 765 -26.60 17.39 -11.05
CA VAL A 765 -27.73 16.68 -11.70
C VAL A 765 -28.68 16.13 -10.65
N ARG A 766 -28.17 15.39 -9.66
CA ARG A 766 -28.98 14.84 -8.58
C ARG A 766 -29.76 15.92 -7.85
N ASP A 767 -29.09 17.00 -7.47
CA ASP A 767 -29.70 18.10 -6.69
C ASP A 767 -30.83 18.77 -7.50
N VAL A 768 -30.65 18.94 -8.82
CA VAL A 768 -31.68 19.47 -9.73
C VAL A 768 -32.85 18.50 -9.88
N ILE A 769 -32.60 17.19 -9.96
CA ILE A 769 -33.69 16.19 -10.01
C ILE A 769 -34.48 16.20 -8.70
N LYS A 770 -33.81 16.27 -7.53
CA LYS A 770 -34.47 16.28 -6.22
C LYS A 770 -35.23 17.57 -5.91
N GLY A 771 -34.91 18.67 -6.59
CA GLY A 771 -35.49 19.99 -6.35
C GLY A 771 -34.77 20.79 -5.24
N ASP A 772 -33.60 20.32 -4.81
CA ASP A 772 -32.74 20.96 -3.80
C ASP A 772 -31.81 22.01 -4.43
N GLY A 773 -31.75 22.07 -5.76
CA GLY A 773 -31.05 23.13 -6.50
C GLY A 773 -31.77 24.46 -6.36
N LYS A 774 -31.56 25.17 -5.25
CA LYS A 774 -31.86 26.60 -5.18
C LYS A 774 -30.96 27.36 -6.16
N LEU A 775 -31.60 28.27 -6.91
CA LEU A 775 -31.00 29.34 -7.74
C LEU A 775 -29.91 30.11 -6.99
#